data_AF-A0A7S4SLN2-F1
#
_entry.id   AF-A0A7S4SLN2-F1
#
_cell.length_a   1.000
_cell.length_b   1.000
_cell.length_c   1.000
_cell.angle_alpha   90.00
_cell.angle_beta   90.00
_cell.angle_gamma   90.00
#
_symmetry.space_group_name_H-M   'P 1'
#
loop_
_entity.id
_entity.type
_entity.pdbx_description
1 polymer ?
#
loop_
_entity_poly.entity_id
_entity_poly.type
_entity_poly.pdbx_seq_one_letter_code
_entity_poly.pdbx_strand_id
1 'polypeptide(L)'
;MRYPHQSQIMPRCIMWIHILLAFSLLVTKLPLSCSTGTSPLIKHYAPSDHPRKNVPRRNHKAREMRRAEQFSTEIGSDFSEPVPSQSSSDASLPISSPTSPRSQICSDGFSLIRIFLTPDDFEEEMRWMLSNSRGAIIYGFDYSPITAAEDYGWESCVPEDDCYSFTIEDDWGDGICCSHGEGSYSLWYDDVKVASGGDFEFSESRFFGANCPTFSPSASSRPSSKLPRLQPLVSEHAEIIEKERDTLIKLFESTRGEEWLVNTGWIKEDENHCKWEGVSCKNGFVNKLTLEAKGLDGSIPTDVGMLSNLRYLYLAENKIHGSIPTEIGMMESLEILELNLNAIDGTVPTEVGRIERLNYLSFSDNTLHGNIPTEVGMISNLGVFSLSANNLHGTVPTEIGMIKNLKHLHISENNLHGTLPTEIGMMKSLEIIFLQENTFHGTIPTEIGMLGNLIHLLLHDNSLSGTIPTEIGMMENLNTLHISRNSINGTIPTKIGMMEHFAAFILSRNSINGTIPTEIGMIKSLKFFFLDHNFINGIIPTEIGLIESLHFLFLSDNFLNSTIPTEVGLLSKLNGFQIFSNNIYGTIPTEIGRLQDLEQALNLSSSFLTGTVPTELGMLTKIDTLDLSSNSLTSVLPTHLVNMSSLEYLNVSNNKFVSFPLEEEWNNILETCDMSHNQIEQEIPKELLGFSSLKVLIISNNSFIGTLPDSLGSLARMQRLHLDNNLLSGTIPDTILALATLSELNLSNNRQETRCFHDIECTKLAAEYQQGHTVCCNDICSDIVDTDGISTFCLLLGLRGAIPAGFGNMLTLELLDLSSNYFAGNIPPEIDRLSRLEVLNLTNNVLTGSIPPALGALASASVLLKGNDQIRGKHG
;
A
#
# COMPACT_ATOMS: atom_id res chain seq x y z
N MET A 1 14.70 -0.93 37.56
CA MET A 1 15.53 0.11 38.23
C MET A 1 15.29 1.44 37.52
N ARG A 2 15.38 2.56 38.26
CA ARG A 2 15.04 3.94 37.87
C ARG A 2 16.05 4.58 36.87
N TYR A 3 15.53 5.31 35.87
CA TYR A 3 15.95 6.60 35.20
C TYR A 3 17.44 6.90 34.84
N PRO A 4 17.80 7.87 33.94
CA PRO A 4 16.96 8.89 33.27
C PRO A 4 17.17 9.18 31.75
N HIS A 5 16.29 10.06 31.27
CA HIS A 5 16.22 10.78 29.99
C HIS A 5 17.51 11.43 29.45
N GLN A 6 17.64 11.45 28.12
CA GLN A 6 18.06 12.64 27.37
C GLN A 6 17.37 12.69 25.99
N SER A 7 16.90 13.89 25.65
CA SER A 7 16.03 14.29 24.55
C SER A 7 16.80 14.95 23.41
N GLN A 8 16.40 14.72 22.14
CA GLN A 8 16.48 15.61 20.95
C GLN A 8 15.70 14.91 19.80
N ILE A 9 14.47 15.33 19.43
CA ILE A 9 14.08 16.20 18.28
C ILE A 9 14.69 15.67 16.95
N MET A 10 14.01 15.16 15.90
CA MET A 10 12.67 15.35 15.28
C MET A 10 12.41 14.20 14.22
N PRO A 11 11.43 14.25 13.27
CA PRO A 11 10.11 13.59 13.28
C PRO A 11 9.92 12.45 12.23
N ARG A 12 8.70 11.86 12.23
CA ARG A 12 8.09 10.97 11.22
C ARG A 12 8.67 9.57 11.06
N CYS A 13 8.11 8.61 11.81
CA CYS A 13 7.88 7.21 11.43
C CYS A 13 7.32 6.45 12.65
N ILE A 14 6.01 6.52 12.88
CA ILE A 14 5.28 5.53 13.69
C ILE A 14 3.99 5.19 12.97
N MET A 15 4.12 4.31 11.98
CA MET A 15 3.17 3.25 11.73
C MET A 15 4.03 2.00 11.65
N TRP A 16 3.53 0.84 12.08
CA TRP A 16 4.28 -0.41 12.32
C TRP A 16 4.95 -0.50 13.70
N ILE A 17 4.14 -0.77 14.73
CA ILE A 17 4.34 -1.84 15.73
C ILE A 17 2.98 -2.04 16.39
N HIS A 18 2.18 -2.98 15.85
CA HIS A 18 1.19 -3.79 16.57
C HIS A 18 0.64 -4.94 15.70
N ILE A 19 1.44 -5.50 14.79
CA ILE A 19 1.13 -6.79 14.13
C ILE A 19 2.39 -7.66 14.21
N LEU A 20 2.64 -8.24 15.40
CA LEU A 20 3.54 -9.38 15.61
C LEU A 20 3.39 -9.86 17.05
N LEU A 21 2.21 -10.37 17.42
CA LEU A 21 1.98 -11.23 18.60
C LEU A 21 0.55 -11.79 18.63
N ALA A 22 0.10 -12.43 17.53
CA ALA A 22 -1.14 -13.23 17.55
C ALA A 22 -1.25 -14.23 16.38
N PHE A 23 -0.22 -15.05 16.10
CA PHE A 23 -0.40 -16.28 15.31
C PHE A 23 0.61 -17.35 15.72
N SER A 24 0.38 -17.93 16.90
CA SER A 24 1.03 -19.16 17.35
C SER A 24 0.11 -19.79 18.39
N LEU A 25 -0.65 -20.82 17.97
CA LEU A 25 -1.25 -21.92 18.76
C LEU A 25 -2.65 -22.26 18.24
N LEU A 26 -2.75 -23.18 17.28
CA LEU A 26 -3.73 -24.29 17.34
C LEU A 26 -3.54 -25.27 16.17
N VAL A 27 -2.66 -26.26 16.30
CA VAL A 27 -2.87 -27.57 15.65
C VAL A 27 -2.23 -28.65 16.50
N THR A 28 -3.04 -29.36 17.31
CA THR A 28 -2.68 -30.71 17.77
C THR A 28 -3.88 -31.64 17.70
N LYS A 29 -3.66 -32.74 16.95
CA LYS A 29 -4.18 -34.11 17.08
C LYS A 29 -5.67 -34.38 16.85
N LEU A 30 -5.95 -35.25 15.86
CA LEU A 30 -6.60 -36.57 16.05
C LEU A 30 -6.37 -37.47 14.81
N PRO A 31 -6.33 -38.82 14.95
CA PRO A 31 -5.86 -39.76 13.93
C PRO A 31 -7.01 -40.51 13.23
N LEU A 32 -6.83 -40.92 11.96
CA LEU A 32 -7.72 -41.89 11.30
C LEU A 32 -6.96 -42.94 10.45
N SER A 33 -7.08 -44.16 10.95
CA SER A 33 -6.99 -45.53 10.39
C SER A 33 -6.70 -45.81 8.91
N CYS A 34 -5.88 -46.84 8.70
CA CYS A 34 -5.72 -47.65 7.48
C CYS A 34 -7.02 -48.27 6.95
N SER A 35 -7.13 -48.43 5.62
CA SER A 35 -7.70 -49.63 5.00
C SER A 35 -7.13 -49.86 3.58
N THR A 36 -7.04 -51.14 3.24
CA THR A 36 -6.38 -51.79 2.10
C THR A 36 -7.33 -52.00 0.91
N GLY A 37 -6.83 -51.97 -0.34
CA GLY A 37 -7.62 -52.46 -1.49
C GLY A 37 -7.00 -52.29 -2.90
N THR A 38 -6.21 -53.28 -3.31
CA THR A 38 -6.03 -53.89 -4.66
C THR A 38 -6.34 -53.13 -5.98
N SER A 39 -5.30 -53.08 -6.84
CA SER A 39 -5.10 -52.89 -8.31
C SER A 39 -6.21 -53.38 -9.29
N PRO A 40 -6.18 -53.11 -10.65
CA PRO A 40 -5.02 -52.74 -11.49
C PRO A 40 -5.17 -51.79 -12.72
N LEU A 41 -4.00 -51.30 -13.18
CA LEU A 41 -3.54 -51.00 -14.56
C LEU A 41 -4.25 -49.92 -15.42
N ILE A 42 -3.51 -48.83 -15.71
CA ILE A 42 -3.02 -48.42 -17.05
C ILE A 42 -1.82 -47.46 -16.86
N LYS A 43 -0.73 -47.74 -17.58
CA LYS A 43 0.58 -47.06 -17.51
C LYS A 43 0.52 -45.66 -18.14
N HIS A 44 1.03 -44.63 -17.45
CA HIS A 44 1.76 -43.49 -18.04
C HIS A 44 2.88 -43.08 -17.06
N TYR A 45 4.06 -42.76 -17.62
CA TYR A 45 5.31 -42.47 -16.90
C TYR A 45 5.18 -41.21 -16.01
N ALA A 46 5.61 -41.30 -14.75
CA ALA A 46 5.80 -40.17 -13.84
C ALA A 46 7.27 -40.07 -13.42
N PRO A 47 7.86 -38.87 -13.32
CA PRO A 47 9.20 -38.66 -12.75
C PRO A 47 9.17 -38.74 -11.22
N SER A 48 10.28 -39.20 -10.66
CA SER A 48 10.50 -39.59 -9.26
C SER A 48 10.51 -38.43 -8.26
N ASP A 49 9.74 -38.57 -7.17
CA ASP A 49 9.75 -37.73 -5.98
C ASP A 49 11.03 -37.90 -5.13
N HIS A 50 11.66 -36.78 -4.79
CA HIS A 50 12.61 -36.64 -3.68
C HIS A 50 12.13 -35.55 -2.71
N PRO A 51 12.36 -35.71 -1.39
CA PRO A 51 11.75 -34.88 -0.36
C PRO A 51 12.39 -33.49 -0.34
N ARG A 52 11.60 -32.45 -0.63
CA ARG A 52 12.00 -31.05 -0.45
C ARG A 52 12.10 -30.73 1.04
N LYS A 53 13.32 -30.54 1.55
CA LYS A 53 13.57 -29.82 2.81
C LYS A 53 13.51 -28.31 2.55
N ASN A 54 12.92 -27.58 3.49
CA ASN A 54 12.75 -26.14 3.48
C ASN A 54 14.11 -25.42 3.41
N VAL A 55 14.32 -24.68 2.32
CA VAL A 55 15.38 -23.66 2.16
C VAL A 55 14.68 -22.30 2.22
N PRO A 56 15.26 -21.26 2.83
CA PRO A 56 14.58 -19.98 3.06
C PRO A 56 14.45 -19.17 1.75
N ARG A 57 13.49 -19.56 0.90
CA ARG A 57 13.01 -18.77 -0.26
C ARG A 57 12.09 -17.61 0.15
N ARG A 58 11.93 -17.36 1.45
CA ARG A 58 10.82 -16.55 1.99
C ARG A 58 11.09 -15.06 2.16
N ASN A 59 12.33 -14.57 2.05
CA ASN A 59 12.59 -13.16 2.41
C ASN A 59 12.70 -12.19 1.23
N HIS A 60 13.11 -12.60 0.03
CA HIS A 60 13.17 -11.69 -1.14
C HIS A 60 11.97 -11.80 -2.09
N LYS A 61 11.45 -13.01 -2.37
CA LYS A 61 10.14 -13.17 -3.04
C LYS A 61 9.02 -12.48 -2.25
N ALA A 62 9.10 -12.49 -0.91
CA ALA A 62 8.17 -11.76 -0.07
C ALA A 62 8.52 -10.27 0.08
N ARG A 63 9.69 -9.80 -0.36
CA ARG A 63 10.06 -8.37 -0.39
C ARG A 63 9.65 -7.74 -1.72
N GLU A 64 9.75 -8.48 -2.82
CA GLU A 64 9.19 -8.08 -4.13
C GLU A 64 7.68 -8.22 -4.17
N MET A 65 7.09 -9.31 -3.65
CA MET A 65 5.65 -9.38 -3.44
C MET A 65 5.21 -8.31 -2.44
N ARG A 66 5.95 -8.03 -1.35
CA ARG A 66 5.58 -6.90 -0.47
C ARG A 66 5.77 -5.54 -1.12
N ARG A 67 6.72 -5.33 -2.04
CA ARG A 67 6.86 -4.08 -2.79
C ARG A 67 5.76 -3.92 -3.84
N ALA A 68 5.42 -4.97 -4.59
CA ALA A 68 4.33 -4.97 -5.56
C ALA A 68 2.95 -4.93 -4.87
N GLU A 69 2.80 -5.59 -3.70
CA GLU A 69 1.61 -5.52 -2.85
C GLU A 69 1.53 -4.15 -2.16
N GLN A 70 2.61 -3.60 -1.59
CA GLN A 70 2.67 -2.21 -1.11
C GLN A 70 2.33 -1.24 -2.23
N PHE A 71 2.85 -1.40 -3.45
CA PHE A 71 2.51 -0.54 -4.58
C PHE A 71 1.02 -0.69 -4.96
N SER A 72 0.47 -1.91 -4.95
CA SER A 72 -0.96 -2.14 -5.20
C SER A 72 -1.88 -1.55 -4.13
N THR A 73 -1.40 -1.44 -2.89
CA THR A 73 -2.12 -0.81 -1.76
C THR A 73 -1.89 0.70 -1.73
N GLU A 74 -0.68 1.19 -2.05
CA GLU A 74 -0.29 2.60 -2.12
C GLU A 74 -0.97 3.33 -3.28
N ILE A 75 -1.21 2.63 -4.39
CA ILE A 75 -2.05 3.11 -5.50
C ILE A 75 -3.41 3.58 -4.95
N GLY A 76 -4.02 2.91 -3.97
CA GLY A 76 -5.29 3.34 -3.37
C GLY A 76 -5.22 4.62 -2.53
N SER A 77 -4.05 4.95 -1.96
CA SER A 77 -3.83 6.15 -1.12
C SER A 77 -3.27 7.36 -1.89
N ASP A 78 -2.65 7.14 -3.06
CA ASP A 78 -1.94 8.18 -3.83
C ASP A 78 -2.79 8.81 -4.96
N PHE A 79 -4.08 8.46 -5.06
CA PHE A 79 -5.01 9.01 -6.07
C PHE A 79 -5.70 10.33 -5.66
N SER A 80 -5.16 11.04 -4.67
CA SER A 80 -5.61 12.40 -4.33
C SER A 80 -4.69 13.47 -4.95
N GLU A 81 -4.50 13.43 -6.26
CA GLU A 81 -4.01 14.58 -7.03
C GLU A 81 -5.10 15.08 -8.00
N PRO A 82 -5.40 16.40 -8.04
CA PRO A 82 -6.34 16.96 -9.00
C PRO A 82 -5.81 16.81 -10.43
N VAL A 83 -6.73 16.52 -11.35
CA VAL A 83 -6.49 16.50 -12.81
C VAL A 83 -5.81 17.82 -13.24
N PRO A 84 -4.62 17.80 -13.87
CA PRO A 84 -4.03 19.02 -14.41
C PRO A 84 -4.79 19.45 -15.67
N SER A 85 -5.35 20.66 -15.63
CA SER A 85 -5.86 21.34 -16.82
C SER A 85 -4.70 21.55 -17.81
N GLN A 86 -4.72 20.85 -18.95
CA GLN A 86 -3.73 21.06 -20.00
C GLN A 86 -3.92 22.42 -20.67
N SER A 87 -3.04 23.37 -20.36
CA SER A 87 -2.79 24.55 -21.17
C SER A 87 -1.89 24.17 -22.36
N SER A 88 -2.39 24.31 -23.58
CA SER A 88 -1.58 24.20 -24.80
C SER A 88 -0.74 25.46 -25.00
N SER A 89 0.57 25.32 -25.13
CA SER A 89 1.48 26.36 -25.62
C SER A 89 2.01 25.98 -27.00
N ASP A 90 1.77 26.81 -28.02
CA ASP A 90 2.85 27.17 -28.95
C ASP A 90 2.61 28.45 -29.77
N ALA A 91 3.70 29.20 -29.92
CA ALA A 91 4.08 30.18 -30.95
C ALA A 91 3.38 31.57 -31.09
N SER A 92 4.09 32.57 -30.55
CA SER A 92 4.19 34.03 -30.80
C SER A 92 4.08 34.50 -32.28
N LEU A 93 3.32 35.54 -32.70
CA LEU A 93 3.49 37.03 -32.68
C LEU A 93 2.40 37.66 -33.63
N PRO A 94 2.09 38.98 -33.71
CA PRO A 94 2.48 40.13 -32.88
C PRO A 94 1.30 40.97 -32.33
N ILE A 95 1.69 41.89 -31.45
CA ILE A 95 0.91 42.86 -30.66
C ILE A 95 0.02 43.78 -31.52
N SER A 96 -1.27 43.82 -31.22
CA SER A 96 -2.12 45.01 -31.38
C SER A 96 -2.91 45.24 -30.09
N SER A 97 -2.78 46.45 -29.56
CA SER A 97 -3.43 47.04 -28.37
C SER A 97 -4.75 46.39 -27.92
N PRO A 98 -4.91 46.05 -26.63
CA PRO A 98 -6.21 45.67 -26.10
C PRO A 98 -7.10 46.93 -26.04
N THR A 99 -8.04 47.00 -27.00
CA THR A 99 -9.30 47.69 -26.78
C THR A 99 -9.98 47.08 -25.56
N SER A 100 -10.37 47.96 -24.63
CA SER A 100 -11.19 47.73 -23.43
C SER A 100 -12.14 46.54 -23.54
N PRO A 101 -12.22 45.64 -22.54
CA PRO A 101 -13.31 44.68 -22.45
C PRO A 101 -14.64 45.44 -22.39
N ARG A 102 -15.62 44.94 -23.14
CA ARG A 102 -16.97 45.50 -23.26
C ARG A 102 -17.63 45.59 -21.88
N SER A 103 -18.08 46.78 -21.52
CA SER A 103 -19.06 46.99 -20.45
C SER A 103 -20.29 46.12 -20.72
N GLN A 104 -20.67 45.28 -19.77
CA GLN A 104 -21.93 44.53 -19.81
C GLN A 104 -23.10 45.54 -19.86
N ILE A 105 -23.88 45.54 -20.93
CA ILE A 105 -25.08 46.37 -21.05
C ILE A 105 -26.24 45.52 -20.52
N CYS A 106 -26.82 45.91 -19.38
CA CYS A 106 -28.02 45.28 -18.84
C CYS A 106 -29.24 45.58 -19.73
N SER A 107 -30.18 44.64 -19.80
CA SER A 107 -31.44 44.81 -20.55
C SER A 107 -32.36 45.86 -19.88
N ASP A 108 -33.25 46.51 -20.65
CA ASP A 108 -34.23 47.47 -20.11
C ASP A 108 -34.98 46.91 -18.89
N GLY A 109 -34.93 47.64 -17.76
CA GLY A 109 -35.51 47.24 -16.47
C GLY A 109 -34.54 46.55 -15.51
N PHE A 110 -33.24 46.49 -15.84
CA PHE A 110 -32.17 45.99 -14.97
C PHE A 110 -31.00 46.97 -14.91
N SER A 111 -30.51 47.24 -13.70
CA SER A 111 -29.32 48.05 -13.41
C SER A 111 -28.07 47.19 -13.23
N LEU A 112 -26.91 47.74 -13.55
CA LEU A 112 -25.61 47.09 -13.35
C LEU A 112 -25.03 47.42 -11.97
N ILE A 113 -24.73 46.38 -11.18
CA ILE A 113 -23.95 46.50 -9.94
C ILE A 113 -22.49 46.13 -10.23
N ARG A 114 -21.54 46.91 -9.69
CA ARG A 114 -20.13 46.52 -9.60
C ARG A 114 -19.61 46.58 -8.17
N ILE A 115 -18.89 45.54 -7.75
CA ILE A 115 -18.25 45.42 -6.44
C ILE A 115 -16.75 45.21 -6.67
N PHE A 116 -15.93 46.10 -6.11
CA PHE A 116 -14.48 45.92 -6.05
C PHE A 116 -14.09 45.68 -4.61
N LEU A 117 -13.28 44.65 -4.37
CA LEU A 117 -12.78 44.28 -3.06
C LEU A 117 -11.26 44.27 -3.11
N THR A 118 -10.62 44.68 -2.03
CA THR A 118 -9.19 44.57 -1.84
C THR A 118 -9.05 44.02 -0.43
N PRO A 119 -8.60 42.77 -0.25
CA PRO A 119 -8.33 42.23 1.08
C PRO A 119 -7.11 42.94 1.68
N ASP A 120 -6.95 42.84 2.99
CA ASP A 120 -5.73 43.20 3.69
C ASP A 120 -4.76 41.99 3.74
N ASP A 121 -3.80 41.99 4.65
CA ASP A 121 -2.81 40.92 4.76
C ASP A 121 -3.42 39.58 5.24
N PHE A 122 -4.72 39.53 5.58
CA PHE A 122 -5.45 38.37 6.10
C PHE A 122 -6.73 38.04 5.31
N GLU A 123 -6.59 37.75 4.02
CA GLU A 123 -7.71 37.54 3.08
C GLU A 123 -8.71 36.40 3.44
N GLU A 124 -8.33 35.44 4.30
CA GLU A 124 -9.19 34.32 4.71
C GLU A 124 -10.29 34.70 5.72
N GLU A 125 -10.16 35.85 6.38
CA GLU A 125 -11.07 36.34 7.42
C GLU A 125 -12.23 37.16 6.86
N MET A 126 -12.07 37.65 5.62
CA MET A 126 -13.03 38.51 4.95
C MET A 126 -14.11 37.69 4.22
N ARG A 127 -15.38 38.01 4.50
CA ARG A 127 -16.55 37.47 3.79
C ARG A 127 -17.47 38.59 3.33
N TRP A 128 -18.14 38.44 2.18
CA TRP A 128 -19.18 39.36 1.74
C TRP A 128 -20.36 38.63 1.09
N MET A 129 -21.52 39.29 1.06
CA MET A 129 -22.68 38.86 0.30
C MET A 129 -23.44 40.06 -0.27
N LEU A 130 -24.12 39.85 -1.39
CA LEU A 130 -25.09 40.75 -1.97
C LEU A 130 -26.46 40.06 -1.95
N SER A 131 -27.47 40.70 -1.37
CA SER A 131 -28.85 40.19 -1.29
C SER A 131 -29.86 41.24 -1.74
N ASN A 132 -31.07 40.80 -2.11
CA ASN A 132 -32.20 41.71 -2.40
C ASN A 132 -33.10 41.94 -1.17
N SER A 133 -34.15 42.74 -1.32
CA SER A 133 -35.07 43.12 -0.22
C SER A 133 -35.82 41.93 0.41
N ARG A 134 -35.85 40.77 -0.28
CA ARG A 134 -36.47 39.54 0.19
C ARG A 134 -35.48 38.64 0.94
N GLY A 135 -34.24 39.09 1.12
CA GLY A 135 -33.15 38.32 1.74
C GLY A 135 -32.62 37.19 0.84
N ALA A 136 -32.97 37.16 -0.45
CA ALA A 136 -32.39 36.21 -1.38
C ALA A 136 -30.98 36.68 -1.75
N ILE A 137 -30.00 35.79 -1.61
CA ILE A 137 -28.61 36.07 -1.94
C ILE A 137 -28.45 36.02 -3.46
N ILE A 138 -28.02 37.16 -4.03
CA ILE A 138 -27.70 37.32 -5.44
C ILE A 138 -26.25 36.89 -5.67
N TYR A 139 -25.35 37.19 -4.73
CA TYR A 139 -23.96 36.73 -4.76
C TYR A 139 -23.26 36.65 -3.40
N GLY A 140 -22.19 35.86 -3.29
CA GLY A 140 -21.60 35.36 -2.03
C GLY A 140 -22.47 34.28 -1.36
N PHE A 141 -22.08 33.54 -0.32
CA PHE A 141 -21.05 32.50 -0.36
C PHE A 141 -21.64 31.13 -0.69
N ASP A 142 -20.95 30.39 -1.58
CA ASP A 142 -20.59 28.98 -1.45
C ASP A 142 -19.05 28.96 -1.34
N TYR A 143 -18.51 28.36 -0.28
CA TYR A 143 -17.10 28.04 0.03
C TYR A 143 -15.98 28.49 -0.95
N SER A 144 -15.18 29.51 -0.57
CA SER A 144 -13.70 29.55 -0.67
C SER A 144 -13.17 30.90 -0.15
N PRO A 145 -12.03 30.97 0.59
CA PRO A 145 -11.31 32.22 0.78
C PRO A 145 -10.85 32.76 -0.59
N ILE A 146 -10.75 34.07 -0.73
CA ILE A 146 -10.26 34.69 -1.97
C ILE A 146 -8.79 34.31 -2.10
N THR A 147 -8.47 33.28 -2.88
CA THR A 147 -7.07 32.96 -3.20
C THR A 147 -6.58 33.91 -4.29
N ALA A 148 -5.50 34.63 -4.01
CA ALA A 148 -4.85 35.59 -4.91
C ALA A 148 -4.44 35.02 -6.28
N ALA A 149 -5.38 34.94 -7.23
CA ALA A 149 -5.13 34.91 -8.68
C ALA A 149 -6.46 34.90 -9.47
N GLU A 150 -7.26 35.97 -9.44
CA GLU A 150 -8.21 36.38 -10.50
C GLU A 150 -8.87 37.73 -10.13
N ASP A 151 -9.18 38.57 -11.12
CA ASP A 151 -9.48 40.01 -11.00
C ASP A 151 -10.51 40.43 -9.92
N TYR A 152 -10.16 41.43 -9.10
CA TYR A 152 -10.93 42.04 -8.00
C TYR A 152 -12.15 42.89 -8.42
N GLY A 153 -12.97 42.40 -9.36
CA GLY A 153 -14.13 43.15 -9.85
C GLY A 153 -15.32 42.22 -10.14
N TRP A 154 -16.42 42.47 -9.46
CA TRP A 154 -17.62 41.65 -9.51
C TRP A 154 -18.78 42.42 -10.14
N GLU A 155 -19.32 41.97 -11.27
CA GLU A 155 -20.41 42.65 -12.00
C GLU A 155 -21.67 41.79 -12.10
N SER A 156 -22.85 42.37 -11.86
CA SER A 156 -24.13 41.66 -12.03
C SER A 156 -25.29 42.60 -12.39
N CYS A 157 -26.17 42.15 -13.31
CA CYS A 157 -27.40 42.87 -13.67
C CYS A 157 -28.55 42.48 -12.74
N VAL A 158 -29.17 43.46 -12.08
CA VAL A 158 -30.24 43.25 -11.10
C VAL A 158 -31.47 44.13 -11.40
N PRO A 159 -32.70 43.74 -11.03
CA PRO A 159 -33.90 44.56 -11.28
C PRO A 159 -33.83 45.99 -10.71
N GLU A 160 -34.30 47.00 -11.44
CA GLU A 160 -34.23 48.41 -11.01
C GLU A 160 -35.18 48.76 -9.83
N ASP A 161 -36.20 47.94 -9.58
CA ASP A 161 -37.29 48.22 -8.64
C ASP A 161 -37.11 47.62 -7.23
N ASP A 162 -35.94 47.04 -6.96
CA ASP A 162 -35.63 46.37 -5.69
C ASP A 162 -34.59 47.14 -4.85
N CYS A 163 -34.57 46.86 -3.54
CA CYS A 163 -33.52 47.32 -2.63
C CYS A 163 -32.50 46.20 -2.42
N TYR A 164 -31.23 46.53 -2.50
CA TYR A 164 -30.11 45.60 -2.33
C TYR A 164 -29.36 45.88 -1.04
N SER A 165 -28.87 44.83 -0.40
CA SER A 165 -27.98 44.87 0.77
C SER A 165 -26.67 44.19 0.42
N PHE A 166 -25.59 44.97 0.43
CA PHE A 166 -24.23 44.46 0.44
C PHE A 166 -23.78 44.36 1.90
N THR A 167 -23.38 43.18 2.33
CA THR A 167 -22.81 42.95 3.67
C THR A 167 -21.41 42.42 3.49
N ILE A 168 -20.46 43.00 4.22
CA ILE A 168 -19.11 42.49 4.38
C ILE A 168 -18.89 42.15 5.86
N GLU A 169 -18.16 41.09 6.14
CA GLU A 169 -17.89 40.52 7.46
C GLU A 169 -16.39 40.26 7.56
N ASP A 170 -15.86 40.48 8.75
CA ASP A 170 -14.47 40.24 9.13
C ASP A 170 -14.49 39.38 10.40
N ASP A 171 -13.92 38.18 10.32
CA ASP A 171 -14.03 37.16 11.37
C ASP A 171 -13.32 37.60 12.66
N TRP A 172 -12.32 38.48 12.60
CA TRP A 172 -11.49 38.89 13.75
C TRP A 172 -11.88 40.25 14.35
N GLY A 173 -12.68 41.04 13.62
CA GLY A 173 -13.29 42.26 14.12
C GLY A 173 -12.36 43.47 14.11
N ASP A 174 -11.23 43.41 13.40
CA ASP A 174 -10.33 44.54 13.17
C ASP A 174 -10.56 45.24 11.82
N GLY A 175 -11.48 44.69 11.01
CA GLY A 175 -11.86 45.24 9.72
C GLY A 175 -10.80 44.99 8.66
N ILE A 176 -11.16 45.22 7.40
CA ILE A 176 -10.23 44.99 6.29
C ILE A 176 -9.29 46.17 6.03
N CYS A 177 -9.25 47.17 6.93
CA CYS A 177 -8.18 48.18 7.06
C CYS A 177 -8.20 48.73 8.49
N CYS A 178 -7.16 49.33 9.09
CA CYS A 178 -5.95 50.00 8.57
C CYS A 178 -4.66 49.52 9.29
N SER A 179 -4.78 48.45 10.09
CA SER A 179 -3.71 47.97 10.99
C SER A 179 -2.81 46.92 10.32
N HIS A 180 -3.37 46.15 9.38
CA HIS A 180 -2.74 44.99 8.76
C HIS A 180 -2.91 44.95 7.23
N GLY A 181 -2.93 46.12 6.55
CA GLY A 181 -3.00 46.20 5.09
C GLY A 181 -3.77 47.43 4.58
N GLU A 182 -3.97 47.51 3.26
CA GLU A 182 -4.69 48.59 2.57
C GLU A 182 -6.05 48.09 2.02
N GLY A 183 -6.66 47.11 2.70
CA GLY A 183 -7.90 46.51 2.21
C GLY A 183 -9.06 47.52 2.20
N SER A 184 -9.96 47.36 1.23
CA SER A 184 -11.11 48.24 1.06
C SER A 184 -12.13 47.61 0.14
N TYR A 185 -13.35 48.13 0.17
CA TYR A 185 -14.37 47.79 -0.82
C TYR A 185 -14.95 49.04 -1.49
N SER A 186 -15.40 48.90 -2.74
CA SER A 186 -16.20 49.92 -3.41
C SER A 186 -17.33 49.32 -4.23
N LEU A 187 -18.50 49.95 -4.13
CA LEU A 187 -19.74 49.49 -4.71
C LEU A 187 -20.29 50.56 -5.65
N TRP A 188 -20.69 50.15 -6.85
CA TRP A 188 -21.23 50.99 -7.91
C TRP A 188 -22.57 50.44 -8.40
N TYR A 189 -23.53 51.32 -8.68
CA TYR A 189 -24.84 51.01 -9.22
C TYR A 189 -25.11 51.95 -10.40
N ASP A 190 -25.23 51.41 -11.63
CA ASP A 190 -25.29 52.16 -12.90
C ASP A 190 -24.22 53.26 -13.01
N ASP A 191 -22.95 52.87 -12.84
CA ASP A 191 -21.78 53.77 -12.88
C ASP A 191 -21.74 54.86 -11.79
N VAL A 192 -22.67 54.83 -10.82
CA VAL A 192 -22.64 55.72 -9.64
C VAL A 192 -22.09 54.97 -8.45
N LYS A 193 -21.01 55.48 -7.84
CA LYS A 193 -20.47 54.92 -6.58
C LYS A 193 -21.49 55.12 -5.45
N VAL A 194 -22.04 54.05 -4.93
CA VAL A 194 -23.08 54.07 -3.88
C VAL A 194 -22.51 53.77 -2.48
N ALA A 195 -21.38 53.05 -2.39
CA ALA A 195 -20.68 52.86 -1.12
C ALA A 195 -19.18 52.58 -1.31
N SER A 196 -18.42 52.80 -0.24
CA SER A 196 -17.08 52.24 -0.03
C SER A 196 -16.77 52.24 1.46
N GLY A 197 -15.91 51.33 1.89
CA GLY A 197 -15.51 51.18 3.29
C GLY A 197 -14.31 50.24 3.43
N GLY A 198 -14.00 49.89 4.67
CA GLY A 198 -12.89 49.01 5.03
C GLY A 198 -12.63 48.99 6.54
N ASP A 199 -12.85 50.13 7.20
CA ASP A 199 -12.72 50.29 8.66
C ASP A 199 -14.08 50.01 9.33
N PHE A 200 -14.27 48.76 9.76
CA PHE A 200 -15.43 48.29 10.52
C PHE A 200 -14.96 47.23 11.52
N GLU A 201 -15.72 46.93 12.58
CA GLU A 201 -15.35 45.85 13.50
C GLU A 201 -15.63 44.48 12.84
N PHE A 202 -16.73 43.80 13.15
CA PHE A 202 -16.98 42.45 12.59
C PHE A 202 -17.80 42.42 11.30
N SER A 203 -18.60 43.46 11.03
CA SER A 203 -19.46 43.48 9.86
C SER A 203 -19.93 44.89 9.52
N GLU A 204 -20.11 45.13 8.23
CA GLU A 204 -20.69 46.34 7.70
C GLU A 204 -21.70 46.02 6.59
N SER A 205 -22.90 46.61 6.69
CA SER A 205 -23.93 46.51 5.65
C SER A 205 -24.21 47.87 5.00
N ARG A 206 -24.50 47.83 3.71
CA ARG A 206 -24.88 48.99 2.89
C ARG A 206 -26.10 48.66 2.04
N PHE A 207 -27.11 49.52 2.13
CA PHE A 207 -28.34 49.40 1.36
C PHE A 207 -28.36 50.40 0.21
N PHE A 208 -28.72 49.95 -0.98
CA PHE A 208 -28.71 50.73 -2.21
C PHE A 208 -29.71 50.17 -3.24
N GLY A 209 -30.13 50.97 -4.23
CA GLY A 209 -31.23 50.63 -5.14
C GLY A 209 -32.53 51.36 -4.80
N ALA A 210 -33.63 50.98 -5.43
CA ALA A 210 -34.93 51.59 -5.20
C ALA A 210 -35.57 51.06 -3.91
N ASN A 211 -36.44 51.86 -3.28
CA ASN A 211 -37.25 51.43 -2.12
C ASN A 211 -36.48 51.02 -0.84
N CYS A 212 -35.22 51.45 -0.68
CA CYS A 212 -34.45 51.15 0.54
C CYS A 212 -34.91 51.94 1.78
N PRO A 213 -34.89 51.32 2.99
CA PRO A 213 -35.26 51.99 4.23
C PRO A 213 -34.26 53.09 4.61
N THR A 214 -34.74 54.32 4.78
CA THR A 214 -33.90 55.46 5.20
C THR A 214 -33.77 55.50 6.72
N PHE A 215 -32.60 55.13 7.26
CA PHE A 215 -32.24 55.43 8.65
C PHE A 215 -31.36 56.69 8.69
N SER A 216 -31.88 57.77 9.29
CA SER A 216 -31.10 58.96 9.64
C SER A 216 -30.84 58.99 11.15
N PRO A 217 -29.62 59.26 11.62
CA PRO A 217 -29.31 59.41 13.04
C PRO A 217 -29.64 60.83 13.50
N SER A 218 -30.35 60.99 14.62
CA SER A 218 -30.37 62.26 15.34
C SER A 218 -30.31 62.05 16.85
N ALA A 219 -29.47 62.86 17.47
CA ALA A 219 -29.04 62.78 18.85
C ALA A 219 -30.05 63.38 19.85
N SER A 220 -30.01 62.85 21.08
CA SER A 220 -30.21 63.53 22.38
C SER A 220 -31.46 64.40 22.58
N SER A 221 -32.38 63.94 23.44
CA SER A 221 -32.59 64.54 24.78
C SER A 221 -33.69 63.85 25.60
N ARG A 222 -33.46 63.73 26.91
CA ARG A 222 -34.37 63.24 27.99
C ARG A 222 -35.55 64.21 28.17
N PRO A 223 -36.75 63.78 28.63
CA PRO A 223 -36.92 63.55 30.08
C PRO A 223 -37.92 62.44 30.49
N SER A 224 -37.90 62.20 31.80
CA SER A 224 -38.62 61.25 32.64
C SER A 224 -40.16 61.25 32.57
N SER A 225 -40.78 60.06 32.70
CA SER A 225 -41.86 59.81 33.68
C SER A 225 -42.16 58.30 33.81
N LYS A 226 -42.25 57.84 35.06
CA LYS A 226 -42.65 56.49 35.48
C LYS A 226 -44.04 56.10 34.97
N LEU A 227 -44.22 54.89 34.45
CA LEU A 227 -45.42 54.04 34.60
C LEU A 227 -45.02 52.56 34.37
N PRO A 228 -45.84 51.57 34.78
CA PRO A 228 -45.40 50.45 35.62
C PRO A 228 -44.96 49.19 34.86
N ARG A 229 -44.21 48.35 35.60
CA ARG A 229 -43.71 47.00 35.25
C ARG A 229 -44.64 46.23 34.30
N LEU A 230 -44.19 46.04 33.07
CA LEU A 230 -44.43 44.79 32.34
C LEU A 230 -43.35 43.79 32.75
N GLN A 231 -43.77 42.58 33.14
CA GLN A 231 -42.89 41.43 33.26
C GLN A 231 -42.31 41.09 31.87
N PRO A 232 -41.06 40.62 31.77
CA PRO A 232 -40.36 40.53 30.50
C PRO A 232 -40.77 39.28 29.70
N LEU A 233 -41.01 39.46 28.41
CA LEU A 233 -41.12 38.45 27.35
C LEU A 233 -39.73 37.88 26.94
N VAL A 234 -38.77 37.81 27.86
CA VAL A 234 -37.36 37.41 27.59
C VAL A 234 -37.13 35.91 27.84
N SER A 235 -38.14 35.10 28.17
CA SER A 235 -37.89 33.81 28.80
C SER A 235 -37.47 32.66 27.88
N GLU A 236 -37.90 32.59 26.61
CA GLU A 236 -37.71 31.34 25.82
C GLU A 236 -36.36 31.26 25.09
N HIS A 237 -35.90 32.35 24.46
CA HIS A 237 -34.60 32.36 23.76
C HIS A 237 -33.42 32.21 24.72
N ALA A 238 -33.46 32.92 25.85
CA ALA A 238 -32.42 32.82 26.86
C ALA A 238 -32.40 31.42 27.51
N GLU A 239 -33.55 30.77 27.68
CA GLU A 239 -33.62 29.43 28.23
C GLU A 239 -33.03 28.36 27.29
N ILE A 240 -33.19 28.52 25.97
CA ILE A 240 -32.57 27.61 24.99
C ILE A 240 -31.04 27.80 24.98
N ILE A 241 -30.57 29.04 25.00
CA ILE A 241 -29.13 29.36 25.04
C ILE A 241 -28.46 28.78 26.30
N GLU A 242 -29.10 28.90 27.46
CA GLU A 242 -28.59 28.28 28.69
C GLU A 242 -28.58 26.75 28.59
N LYS A 243 -29.58 26.13 27.96
CA LYS A 243 -29.60 24.68 27.72
C LYS A 243 -28.48 24.23 26.78
N GLU A 244 -28.20 24.97 25.71
CA GLU A 244 -27.07 24.67 24.80
C GLU A 244 -25.73 24.77 25.55
N ARG A 245 -25.56 25.81 26.37
CA ARG A 245 -24.40 25.96 27.25
C ARG A 245 -24.25 24.78 28.22
N ASP A 246 -25.33 24.38 28.90
CA ASP A 246 -25.32 23.22 29.80
C ASP A 246 -24.98 21.91 29.07
N THR A 247 -25.49 21.72 27.84
CA THR A 247 -25.13 20.58 26.99
C THR A 247 -23.64 20.56 26.67
N LEU A 248 -23.04 21.72 26.33
CA LEU A 248 -21.60 21.81 26.09
C LEU A 248 -20.80 21.49 27.36
N ILE A 249 -21.21 21.99 28.53
CA ILE A 249 -20.55 21.64 29.81
C ILE A 249 -20.58 20.13 30.05
N LYS A 250 -21.70 19.46 29.79
CA LYS A 250 -21.78 18.00 29.92
C LYS A 250 -20.85 17.28 28.96
N LEU A 251 -20.73 17.74 27.71
CA LEU A 251 -19.77 17.19 26.74
C LEU A 251 -18.34 17.35 27.24
N PHE A 252 -18.00 18.52 27.78
CA PHE A 252 -16.71 18.80 28.39
C PHE A 252 -16.42 17.84 29.55
N GLU A 253 -17.33 17.72 30.51
CA GLU A 253 -17.17 16.84 31.66
C GLU A 253 -17.10 15.36 31.25
N SER A 254 -17.95 14.92 30.32
CA SER A 254 -18.04 13.52 29.90
C SER A 254 -16.84 13.04 29.09
N THR A 255 -16.01 13.95 28.59
CA THR A 255 -14.81 13.67 27.78
C THR A 255 -13.53 14.21 28.41
N ARG A 256 -13.54 14.44 29.73
CA ARG A 256 -12.40 14.91 30.53
C ARG A 256 -11.81 16.22 30.00
N GLY A 257 -12.67 17.22 29.83
CA GLY A 257 -12.32 18.55 29.35
C GLY A 257 -11.13 19.22 30.01
N GLU A 258 -10.89 18.98 31.30
CA GLU A 258 -9.72 19.50 32.02
C GLU A 258 -8.38 18.94 31.49
N GLU A 259 -8.41 17.79 30.81
CA GLU A 259 -7.25 17.09 30.23
C GLU A 259 -7.13 17.27 28.70
N TRP A 260 -8.05 18.00 28.06
CA TRP A 260 -7.93 18.29 26.63
C TRP A 260 -6.65 19.08 26.33
N LEU A 261 -6.11 18.90 25.13
CA LEU A 261 -4.93 19.62 24.66
C LEU A 261 -5.16 21.12 24.58
N VAL A 262 -6.37 21.54 24.19
CA VAL A 262 -6.81 22.94 24.15
C VAL A 262 -8.26 23.01 24.63
N ASN A 263 -8.51 23.74 25.71
CA ASN A 263 -9.82 23.93 26.33
C ASN A 263 -10.09 25.40 26.72
N THR A 264 -9.48 26.35 26.01
CA THR A 264 -9.56 27.77 26.33
C THR A 264 -11.02 28.25 26.39
N GLY A 265 -11.36 28.96 27.47
CA GLY A 265 -12.69 29.58 27.64
C GLY A 265 -13.75 28.67 28.28
N TRP A 266 -13.60 27.35 28.16
CA TRP A 266 -14.59 26.39 28.65
C TRP A 266 -14.83 26.50 30.18
N ILE A 267 -16.09 26.37 30.59
CA ILE A 267 -16.56 26.39 32.00
C ILE A 267 -16.37 27.72 32.76
N LYS A 268 -15.80 28.77 32.14
CA LYS A 268 -15.73 30.08 32.80
C LYS A 268 -17.13 30.69 32.97
N GLU A 269 -17.50 30.96 34.23
CA GLU A 269 -18.84 31.43 34.61
C GLU A 269 -19.26 32.74 33.93
N ASP A 270 -18.33 33.67 33.71
CA ASP A 270 -18.61 34.98 33.13
C ASP A 270 -18.50 35.02 31.58
N GLU A 271 -18.15 33.91 30.94
CA GLU A 271 -17.84 33.86 29.50
C GLU A 271 -18.99 33.21 28.71
N ASN A 272 -19.42 33.89 27.63
CA ASN A 272 -20.42 33.36 26.71
C ASN A 272 -19.85 32.11 26.01
N HIS A 273 -20.61 31.00 26.01
CA HIS A 273 -20.21 29.73 25.40
C HIS A 273 -19.85 29.85 23.90
N CYS A 274 -20.38 30.86 23.20
CA CYS A 274 -20.00 31.19 21.82
C CYS A 274 -18.56 31.71 21.65
N LYS A 275 -17.85 31.95 22.75
CA LYS A 275 -16.42 32.33 22.77
C LYS A 275 -15.52 31.17 23.20
N TRP A 276 -16.09 30.01 23.53
CA TRP A 276 -15.30 28.84 23.90
C TRP A 276 -14.55 28.32 22.69
N GLU A 277 -13.32 27.86 22.89
CA GLU A 277 -12.50 27.30 21.84
C GLU A 277 -13.26 26.19 21.09
N GLY A 278 -13.32 26.28 19.77
CA GLY A 278 -14.01 25.31 18.91
C GLY A 278 -15.53 25.47 18.85
N VAL A 279 -16.14 26.43 19.55
CA VAL A 279 -17.58 26.70 19.50
C VAL A 279 -17.86 27.94 18.65
N SER A 280 -18.70 27.81 17.62
CA SER A 280 -19.21 28.95 16.86
C SER A 280 -20.72 29.01 16.90
N CYS A 281 -21.27 30.21 17.10
CA CYS A 281 -22.70 30.44 17.20
C CYS A 281 -23.23 31.30 16.05
N LYS A 282 -24.50 31.09 15.69
CA LYS A 282 -25.26 31.96 14.80
C LYS A 282 -26.49 32.48 15.54
N ASN A 283 -26.64 33.80 15.63
CA ASN A 283 -27.70 34.45 16.42
C ASN A 283 -27.74 34.01 17.90
N GLY A 284 -26.57 33.68 18.46
CA GLY A 284 -26.43 33.22 19.84
C GLY A 284 -26.68 31.73 20.08
N PHE A 285 -27.10 30.98 19.06
CA PHE A 285 -27.27 29.53 19.13
C PHE A 285 -26.05 28.79 18.56
N VAL A 286 -25.65 27.69 19.18
CA VAL A 286 -24.51 26.88 18.74
C VAL A 286 -24.79 26.34 17.33
N ASN A 287 -23.88 26.65 16.40
CA ASN A 287 -24.02 26.30 15.00
C ASN A 287 -22.89 25.39 14.48
N LYS A 288 -21.69 25.51 15.03
CA LYS A 288 -20.52 24.70 14.67
C LYS A 288 -19.73 24.31 15.92
N LEU A 289 -19.31 23.05 15.97
CA LEU A 289 -18.36 22.52 16.94
C LEU A 289 -17.17 21.91 16.21
N THR A 290 -15.97 22.46 16.45
CA THR A 290 -14.68 22.07 15.86
C THR A 290 -13.75 21.64 17.00
N LEU A 291 -13.82 20.35 17.34
CA LEU A 291 -13.08 19.74 18.46
C LEU A 291 -12.21 18.55 18.00
N GLU A 292 -11.78 18.57 16.75
CA GLU A 292 -10.87 17.58 16.15
C GLU A 292 -9.49 17.66 16.79
N ALA A 293 -8.86 16.49 17.00
CA ALA A 293 -7.49 16.39 17.51
C ALA A 293 -7.23 17.14 18.83
N LYS A 294 -8.26 17.27 19.70
CA LYS A 294 -8.12 17.95 21.00
C LYS A 294 -7.90 16.98 22.17
N GLY A 295 -7.90 15.67 21.91
CA GLY A 295 -7.65 14.65 22.91
C GLY A 295 -8.85 14.35 23.82
N LEU A 296 -10.08 14.56 23.33
CA LEU A 296 -11.32 14.23 24.04
C LEU A 296 -11.31 12.74 24.44
N ASP A 297 -11.37 12.43 25.73
CA ASP A 297 -11.31 11.07 26.29
C ASP A 297 -12.55 10.78 27.14
N GLY A 298 -13.51 10.08 26.55
CA GLY A 298 -14.78 9.75 27.20
C GLY A 298 -15.90 9.50 26.19
N SER A 299 -17.17 9.63 26.60
CA SER A 299 -18.32 9.33 25.75
C SER A 299 -19.13 10.56 25.36
N ILE A 300 -19.76 10.52 24.17
CA ILE A 300 -20.71 11.53 23.72
C ILE A 300 -21.98 11.45 24.59
N PRO A 301 -22.37 12.51 25.32
CA PRO A 301 -23.55 12.49 26.17
C PRO A 301 -24.83 12.58 25.32
N THR A 302 -25.93 11.99 25.82
CA THR A 302 -27.24 12.03 25.14
C THR A 302 -27.77 13.45 24.96
N ASP A 303 -27.39 14.37 25.84
CA ASP A 303 -27.78 15.79 25.79
C ASP A 303 -27.31 16.50 24.51
N VAL A 304 -26.34 15.95 23.76
CA VAL A 304 -25.88 16.53 22.49
C VAL A 304 -27.03 16.73 21.49
N GLY A 305 -28.06 15.87 21.55
CA GLY A 305 -29.26 15.97 20.73
C GLY A 305 -30.07 17.25 20.96
N MET A 306 -29.81 18.00 22.03
CA MET A 306 -30.46 19.29 22.30
C MET A 306 -29.90 20.45 21.47
N LEU A 307 -28.75 20.27 20.80
CA LEU A 307 -28.13 21.29 19.93
C LEU A 307 -28.83 21.33 18.56
N SER A 308 -30.13 21.65 18.52
CA SER A 308 -30.97 21.56 17.31
C SER A 308 -30.56 22.51 16.17
N ASN A 309 -29.79 23.56 16.46
CA ASN A 309 -29.28 24.53 15.49
C ASN A 309 -27.89 24.18 14.94
N LEU A 310 -27.27 23.11 15.45
CA LEU A 310 -25.94 22.68 15.03
C LEU A 310 -25.98 22.17 13.58
N ARG A 311 -25.08 22.69 12.76
CA ARG A 311 -24.88 22.30 11.36
C ARG A 311 -23.62 21.48 11.16
N TYR A 312 -22.59 21.76 11.93
CA TYR A 312 -21.28 21.13 11.76
C TYR A 312 -20.80 20.58 13.10
N LEU A 313 -20.67 19.26 13.18
CA LEU A 313 -20.11 18.57 14.34
C LEU A 313 -18.86 17.81 13.93
N TYR A 314 -17.71 18.32 14.33
CA TYR A 314 -16.42 17.70 14.08
C TYR A 314 -15.76 17.25 15.37
N LEU A 315 -15.61 15.93 15.52
CA LEU A 315 -15.03 15.26 16.70
C LEU A 315 -13.93 14.27 16.31
N ALA A 316 -13.38 14.37 15.10
CA ALA A 316 -12.41 13.43 14.57
C ALA A 316 -11.08 13.42 15.34
N GLU A 317 -10.33 12.33 15.22
CA GLU A 317 -8.97 12.18 15.78
C GLU A 317 -8.91 12.43 17.30
N ASN A 318 -9.81 11.81 18.04
CA ASN A 318 -9.87 11.90 19.50
C ASN A 318 -9.80 10.50 20.14
N LYS A 319 -10.11 10.41 21.43
CA LYS A 319 -10.19 9.15 22.19
C LYS A 319 -11.62 8.87 22.64
N ILE A 320 -12.60 9.34 21.88
CA ILE A 320 -14.02 9.18 22.21
C ILE A 320 -14.38 7.70 22.13
N HIS A 321 -15.06 7.19 23.15
CA HIS A 321 -15.44 5.79 23.27
C HIS A 321 -16.89 5.63 23.74
N GLY A 322 -17.41 4.40 23.70
CA GLY A 322 -18.83 4.13 23.96
C GLY A 322 -19.67 4.30 22.69
N SER A 323 -21.01 4.26 22.82
CA SER A 323 -21.92 4.27 21.67
C SER A 323 -22.28 5.66 21.18
N ILE A 324 -22.59 5.79 19.89
CA ILE A 324 -23.25 6.96 19.32
C ILE A 324 -24.66 7.06 19.93
N PRO A 325 -25.03 8.16 20.61
CA PRO A 325 -26.35 8.30 21.22
C PRO A 325 -27.45 8.45 20.16
N THR A 326 -28.60 7.80 20.38
CA THR A 326 -29.76 7.86 19.47
C THR A 326 -30.33 9.27 19.30
N GLU A 327 -30.13 10.11 20.32
CA GLU A 327 -30.52 11.51 20.38
C GLU A 327 -29.83 12.37 19.31
N ILE A 328 -28.74 11.90 18.68
CA ILE A 328 -28.12 12.60 17.56
C ILE A 328 -29.11 12.82 16.40
N GLY A 329 -30.10 11.93 16.23
CA GLY A 329 -31.16 12.08 15.24
C GLY A 329 -32.17 13.19 15.54
N MET A 330 -32.06 13.89 16.68
CA MET A 330 -32.84 15.10 16.99
C MET A 330 -32.21 16.38 16.40
N MET A 331 -30.99 16.30 15.89
CA MET A 331 -30.23 17.44 15.35
C MET A 331 -30.60 17.67 13.87
N GLU A 332 -31.84 18.08 13.61
CA GLU A 332 -32.42 18.19 12.26
C GLU A 332 -31.69 19.19 11.33
N SER A 333 -30.92 20.12 11.89
CA SER A 333 -30.13 21.10 11.13
C SER A 333 -28.76 20.58 10.68
N LEU A 334 -28.35 19.39 11.12
CA LEU A 334 -26.98 18.92 10.94
C LEU A 334 -26.68 18.59 9.46
N GLU A 335 -25.60 19.17 8.96
CA GLU A 335 -25.11 19.04 7.58
C GLU A 335 -23.84 18.17 7.51
N ILE A 336 -22.98 18.26 8.53
CA ILE A 336 -21.75 17.48 8.65
C ILE A 336 -21.67 16.84 10.03
N LEU A 337 -21.45 15.53 10.04
CA LEU A 337 -21.21 14.74 11.22
C LEU A 337 -19.94 13.90 11.04
N GLU A 338 -18.88 14.28 11.74
CA GLU A 338 -17.57 13.65 11.64
C GLU A 338 -17.09 13.11 12.99
N LEU A 339 -17.03 11.78 13.11
CA LEU A 339 -16.57 11.06 14.30
C LEU A 339 -15.40 10.09 14.02
N ASN A 340 -14.74 10.18 12.86
CA ASN A 340 -13.68 9.25 12.49
C ASN A 340 -12.45 9.31 13.40
N LEU A 341 -11.63 8.25 13.38
CA LEU A 341 -10.39 8.14 14.17
C LEU A 341 -10.67 8.31 15.67
N ASN A 342 -11.53 7.45 16.21
CA ASN A 342 -11.89 7.40 17.62
C ASN A 342 -11.94 5.93 18.09
N ALA A 343 -12.48 5.68 19.29
CA ALA A 343 -12.69 4.36 19.87
C ALA A 343 -14.19 4.08 20.13
N ILE A 344 -15.07 4.62 19.28
CA ILE A 344 -16.53 4.46 19.39
C ILE A 344 -16.90 2.99 19.12
N ASP A 345 -17.78 2.44 19.95
CA ASP A 345 -18.30 1.07 19.87
C ASP A 345 -19.84 1.11 19.72
N GLY A 346 -20.50 -0.04 19.75
CA GLY A 346 -21.94 -0.15 19.54
C GLY A 346 -22.31 -0.13 18.06
N THR A 347 -23.58 0.16 17.77
CA THR A 347 -24.14 0.13 16.41
C THR A 347 -24.32 1.53 15.85
N VAL A 348 -24.34 1.67 14.52
CA VAL A 348 -24.83 2.88 13.86
C VAL A 348 -26.33 3.04 14.19
N PRO A 349 -26.76 4.13 14.86
CA PRO A 349 -28.17 4.27 15.26
C PRO A 349 -29.06 4.56 14.06
N THR A 350 -30.26 3.96 14.03
CA THR A 350 -31.22 4.14 12.93
C THR A 350 -31.74 5.59 12.87
N GLU A 351 -31.71 6.30 14.00
CA GLU A 351 -32.10 7.69 14.12
C GLU A 351 -31.25 8.65 13.28
N VAL A 352 -30.03 8.26 12.87
CA VAL A 352 -29.21 9.05 11.92
C VAL A 352 -29.97 9.29 10.60
N GLY A 353 -30.83 8.35 10.20
CA GLY A 353 -31.68 8.50 9.03
C GLY A 353 -32.70 9.65 9.10
N ARG A 354 -32.94 10.25 10.28
CA ARG A 354 -33.83 11.41 10.46
C ARG A 354 -33.16 12.74 10.12
N ILE A 355 -31.83 12.76 9.98
CA ILE A 355 -31.06 13.98 9.74
C ILE A 355 -31.07 14.28 8.23
N GLU A 356 -32.18 14.76 7.70
CA GLU A 356 -32.39 14.92 6.25
C GLU A 356 -31.42 15.91 5.57
N ARG A 357 -30.84 16.84 6.32
CA ARG A 357 -29.90 17.86 5.80
C ARG A 357 -28.46 17.37 5.70
N LEU A 358 -28.18 16.17 6.21
CA LEU A 358 -26.83 15.63 6.28
C LEU A 358 -26.28 15.42 4.86
N ASN A 359 -25.13 16.04 4.60
CA ASN A 359 -24.37 15.93 3.36
C ASN A 359 -23.09 15.10 3.57
N TYR A 360 -22.50 15.17 4.76
CA TYR A 360 -21.28 14.44 5.09
C TYR A 360 -21.46 13.64 6.37
N LEU A 361 -21.26 12.33 6.29
CA LEU A 361 -21.32 11.40 7.41
C LEU A 361 -20.06 10.52 7.42
N SER A 362 -19.24 10.66 8.44
CA SER A 362 -18.03 9.84 8.60
C SER A 362 -17.91 9.29 10.02
N PHE A 363 -17.94 7.96 10.13
CA PHE A 363 -17.66 7.21 11.36
C PHE A 363 -16.48 6.23 11.19
N SER A 364 -15.63 6.46 10.18
CA SER A 364 -14.53 5.56 9.85
C SER A 364 -13.49 5.43 10.97
N ASP A 365 -12.70 4.37 10.98
CA ASP A 365 -11.64 4.16 11.98
C ASP A 365 -12.16 4.21 13.42
N ASN A 366 -13.10 3.32 13.71
CA ASN A 366 -13.72 3.12 15.02
C ASN A 366 -13.89 1.61 15.28
N THR A 367 -14.64 1.23 16.31
CA THR A 367 -14.94 -0.17 16.64
C THR A 367 -16.41 -0.55 16.45
N LEU A 368 -17.17 0.23 15.67
CA LEU A 368 -18.60 0.03 15.45
C LEU A 368 -18.88 -1.36 14.90
N HIS A 369 -19.97 -1.98 15.35
CA HIS A 369 -20.43 -3.30 14.92
C HIS A 369 -21.93 -3.29 14.61
N GLY A 370 -22.49 -4.44 14.26
CA GLY A 370 -23.88 -4.53 13.79
C GLY A 370 -24.01 -4.26 12.30
N ASN A 371 -25.25 -4.07 11.85
CA ASN A 371 -25.57 -3.85 10.44
C ASN A 371 -25.56 -2.36 10.09
N ILE A 372 -25.33 -2.05 8.81
CA ILE A 372 -25.67 -0.74 8.26
C ILE A 372 -27.21 -0.61 8.28
N PRO A 373 -27.79 0.39 8.97
CA PRO A 373 -29.25 0.53 9.09
C PRO A 373 -29.89 0.90 7.75
N THR A 374 -31.10 0.41 7.46
CA THR A 374 -31.77 0.73 6.18
C THR A 374 -32.17 2.21 6.10
N GLU A 375 -32.35 2.85 7.25
CA GLU A 375 -32.72 4.26 7.40
C GLU A 375 -31.69 5.23 6.82
N VAL A 376 -30.41 4.84 6.62
CA VAL A 376 -29.46 5.71 5.89
C VAL A 376 -29.92 6.03 4.47
N GLY A 377 -30.73 5.16 3.86
CA GLY A 377 -31.35 5.43 2.55
C GLY A 377 -32.32 6.62 2.55
N MET A 378 -32.76 7.09 3.73
CA MET A 378 -33.64 8.26 3.86
C MET A 378 -32.86 9.59 3.77
N ILE A 379 -31.53 9.58 3.93
CA ILE A 379 -30.68 10.77 3.92
C ILE A 379 -30.39 11.20 2.48
N SER A 380 -31.42 11.68 1.78
CA SER A 380 -31.35 11.97 0.33
C SER A 380 -30.30 13.01 -0.10
N ASN A 381 -29.86 13.88 0.82
CA ASN A 381 -28.85 14.93 0.55
C ASN A 381 -27.40 14.46 0.75
N LEU A 382 -27.19 13.22 1.19
CA LEU A 382 -25.86 12.74 1.53
C LEU A 382 -24.96 12.67 0.29
N GLY A 383 -23.84 13.38 0.32
CA GLY A 383 -22.79 13.37 -0.70
C GLY A 383 -21.64 12.44 -0.34
N VAL A 384 -21.31 12.32 0.95
CA VAL A 384 -20.24 11.43 1.45
C VAL A 384 -20.78 10.54 2.57
N PHE A 385 -20.60 9.23 2.41
CA PHE A 385 -20.92 8.23 3.42
C PHE A 385 -19.71 7.34 3.69
N SER A 386 -19.16 7.45 4.90
CA SER A 386 -17.92 6.76 5.30
C SER A 386 -18.10 5.99 6.61
N LEU A 387 -17.97 4.66 6.54
CA LEU A 387 -17.98 3.73 7.68
C LEU A 387 -16.80 2.75 7.62
N SER A 388 -15.71 3.12 6.94
CA SER A 388 -14.57 2.23 6.69
C SER A 388 -13.81 1.90 7.98
N ALA A 389 -13.03 0.82 7.99
CA ALA A 389 -12.21 0.44 9.14
C ALA A 389 -13.01 0.35 10.45
N ASN A 390 -14.00 -0.55 10.46
CA ASN A 390 -14.87 -0.84 11.61
C ASN A 390 -15.13 -2.36 11.70
N ASN A 391 -15.99 -2.81 12.62
CA ASN A 391 -16.39 -4.21 12.80
C ASN A 391 -17.84 -4.48 12.30
N LEU A 392 -18.33 -3.71 11.33
CA LEU A 392 -19.70 -3.85 10.80
C LEU A 392 -19.86 -5.18 10.08
N HIS A 393 -21.05 -5.78 10.17
CA HIS A 393 -21.41 -7.02 9.50
C HIS A 393 -22.81 -6.91 8.87
N GLY A 394 -23.35 -8.03 8.39
CA GLY A 394 -24.59 -8.01 7.61
C GLY A 394 -24.32 -7.62 6.16
N THR A 395 -25.37 -7.22 5.45
CA THR A 395 -25.34 -6.87 4.03
C THR A 395 -25.46 -5.37 3.83
N VAL A 396 -25.01 -4.86 2.67
CA VAL A 396 -25.35 -3.50 2.24
C VAL A 396 -26.85 -3.43 1.97
N PRO A 397 -27.62 -2.54 2.62
CA PRO A 397 -29.06 -2.44 2.42
C PRO A 397 -29.39 -1.93 1.02
N THR A 398 -30.45 -2.46 0.40
CA THR A 398 -30.91 -2.05 -0.94
C THR A 398 -31.32 -0.57 -0.98
N GLU A 399 -31.76 -0.04 0.16
CA GLU A 399 -32.17 1.34 0.40
C GLU A 399 -31.02 2.34 0.15
N ILE A 400 -29.75 1.90 0.17
CA ILE A 400 -28.63 2.77 -0.21
C ILE A 400 -28.81 3.37 -1.61
N GLY A 401 -29.46 2.62 -2.52
CA GLY A 401 -29.77 3.10 -3.86
C GLY A 401 -30.72 4.29 -3.90
N MET A 402 -31.37 4.65 -2.79
CA MET A 402 -32.23 5.84 -2.68
C MET A 402 -31.41 7.15 -2.57
N ILE A 403 -30.14 7.08 -2.18
CA ILE A 403 -29.26 8.24 -1.95
C ILE A 403 -28.69 8.75 -3.29
N LYS A 404 -29.50 9.50 -4.05
CA LYS A 404 -29.15 9.91 -5.43
C LYS A 404 -28.02 10.92 -5.53
N ASN A 405 -27.75 11.66 -4.46
CA ASN A 405 -26.71 12.67 -4.41
C ASN A 405 -25.36 12.12 -3.93
N LEU A 406 -25.29 10.82 -3.56
CA LEU A 406 -24.07 10.23 -3.04
C LEU A 406 -22.98 10.23 -4.11
N LYS A 407 -21.85 10.83 -3.75
CA LYS A 407 -20.63 10.87 -4.56
C LYS A 407 -19.63 9.84 -4.08
N HIS A 408 -19.42 9.75 -2.77
CA HIS A 408 -18.39 8.89 -2.16
C HIS A 408 -19.04 7.88 -1.22
N LEU A 409 -18.83 6.60 -1.51
CA LEU A 409 -19.24 5.48 -0.66
C LEU A 409 -18.00 4.72 -0.17
N HIS A 410 -17.66 4.88 1.11
CA HIS A 410 -16.50 4.23 1.73
C HIS A 410 -16.96 3.29 2.85
N ILE A 411 -17.00 1.99 2.59
CA ILE A 411 -17.35 0.98 3.60
C ILE A 411 -16.36 -0.21 3.58
N SER A 412 -15.09 0.08 3.24
CA SER A 412 -14.00 -0.89 3.22
C SER A 412 -13.59 -1.32 4.62
N GLU A 413 -12.78 -2.38 4.72
CA GLU A 413 -12.18 -2.84 5.99
C GLU A 413 -13.23 -3.08 7.08
N ASN A 414 -14.18 -3.96 6.78
CA ASN A 414 -15.27 -4.36 7.67
C ASN A 414 -15.55 -5.88 7.52
N ASN A 415 -16.55 -6.40 8.22
CA ASN A 415 -17.02 -7.78 8.11
C ASN A 415 -18.33 -7.89 7.31
N LEU A 416 -18.57 -6.98 6.36
CA LEU A 416 -19.78 -7.00 5.52
C LEU A 416 -19.75 -8.21 4.59
N HIS A 417 -20.91 -8.81 4.34
CA HIS A 417 -21.09 -9.99 3.50
C HIS A 417 -22.32 -9.86 2.61
N GLY A 418 -22.67 -10.94 1.90
CA GLY A 418 -23.76 -10.94 0.94
C GLY A 418 -23.32 -10.47 -0.44
N THR A 419 -24.29 -10.22 -1.31
CA THR A 419 -24.05 -9.75 -2.68
C THR A 419 -24.08 -8.23 -2.76
N LEU A 420 -23.35 -7.66 -3.72
CA LEU A 420 -23.50 -6.24 -4.06
C LEU A 420 -24.92 -5.99 -4.60
N PRO A 421 -25.70 -5.04 -4.03
CA PRO A 421 -27.06 -4.78 -4.47
C PRO A 421 -27.08 -4.14 -5.88
N THR A 422 -28.06 -4.52 -6.71
CA THR A 422 -28.20 -3.96 -8.06
C THR A 422 -28.63 -2.49 -8.02
N GLU A 423 -29.23 -2.06 -6.92
CA GLU A 423 -29.63 -0.69 -6.65
C GLU A 423 -28.45 0.30 -6.63
N ILE A 424 -27.19 -0.19 -6.51
CA ILE A 424 -25.99 0.64 -6.68
C ILE A 424 -26.02 1.39 -8.01
N GLY A 425 -26.47 0.76 -9.10
CA GLY A 425 -26.56 1.40 -10.42
C GLY A 425 -27.58 2.55 -10.49
N MET A 426 -28.39 2.75 -9.44
CA MET A 426 -29.33 3.87 -9.37
C MET A 426 -28.71 5.16 -8.78
N MET A 427 -27.50 5.11 -8.22
CA MET A 427 -26.78 6.24 -7.60
C MET A 427 -25.83 6.90 -8.60
N LYS A 428 -26.40 7.57 -9.62
CA LYS A 428 -25.64 8.08 -10.78
C LYS A 428 -24.62 9.18 -10.47
N SER A 429 -24.68 9.78 -9.29
CA SER A 429 -23.73 10.80 -8.82
C SER A 429 -22.45 10.19 -8.25
N LEU A 430 -22.37 8.86 -8.09
CA LEU A 430 -21.20 8.21 -7.52
C LEU A 430 -19.95 8.45 -8.37
N GLU A 431 -18.91 8.91 -7.70
CA GLU A 431 -17.56 9.17 -8.20
C GLU A 431 -16.58 8.14 -7.60
N ILE A 432 -16.79 7.71 -6.35
CA ILE A 432 -15.88 6.80 -5.62
C ILE A 432 -16.66 5.72 -4.88
N ILE A 433 -16.26 4.46 -5.08
CA ILE A 433 -16.76 3.29 -4.34
C ILE A 433 -15.57 2.49 -3.79
N PHE A 434 -15.43 2.45 -2.46
CA PHE A 434 -14.45 1.64 -1.73
C PHE A 434 -15.17 0.58 -0.89
N LEU A 435 -15.06 -0.68 -1.33
CA LEU A 435 -15.66 -1.87 -0.69
C LEU A 435 -14.63 -2.96 -0.38
N GLN A 436 -13.34 -2.67 -0.56
CA GLN A 436 -12.27 -3.63 -0.35
C GLN A 436 -12.21 -4.15 1.09
N GLU A 437 -11.54 -5.28 1.30
CA GLU A 437 -11.31 -5.88 2.62
C GLU A 437 -12.62 -6.12 3.39
N ASN A 438 -13.51 -6.87 2.75
CA ASN A 438 -14.78 -7.34 3.31
C ASN A 438 -14.96 -8.83 2.95
N THR A 439 -16.17 -9.36 3.12
CA THR A 439 -16.52 -10.74 2.76
C THR A 439 -17.65 -10.82 1.74
N PHE A 440 -17.77 -9.82 0.86
CA PHE A 440 -18.76 -9.82 -0.22
C PHE A 440 -18.58 -11.01 -1.16
N HIS A 441 -19.68 -11.61 -1.60
CA HIS A 441 -19.69 -12.76 -2.52
C HIS A 441 -20.70 -12.57 -3.65
N GLY A 442 -20.85 -13.57 -4.52
CA GLY A 442 -21.71 -13.44 -5.70
C GLY A 442 -21.05 -12.62 -6.80
N THR A 443 -21.82 -12.02 -7.70
CA THR A 443 -21.30 -11.35 -8.89
C THR A 443 -21.20 -9.84 -8.72
N ILE A 444 -20.30 -9.19 -9.48
CA ILE A 444 -20.39 -7.75 -9.71
C ILE A 444 -21.66 -7.50 -10.56
N PRO A 445 -22.63 -6.70 -10.10
CA PRO A 445 -23.89 -6.48 -10.82
C PRO A 445 -23.64 -5.71 -12.12
N THR A 446 -24.37 -6.06 -13.18
CA THR A 446 -24.26 -5.39 -14.50
C THR A 446 -24.65 -3.91 -14.45
N GLU A 447 -25.52 -3.56 -13.49
CA GLU A 447 -26.01 -2.22 -13.21
C GLU A 447 -24.89 -1.24 -12.81
N ILE A 448 -23.71 -1.74 -12.39
CA ILE A 448 -22.56 -0.88 -12.11
C ILE A 448 -22.10 -0.09 -13.34
N GLY A 449 -22.34 -0.62 -14.55
CA GLY A 449 -22.07 0.07 -15.80
C GLY A 449 -22.98 1.28 -16.07
N MET A 450 -24.00 1.51 -15.23
CA MET A 450 -24.84 2.72 -15.29
C MET A 450 -24.20 3.93 -14.59
N LEU A 451 -23.11 3.74 -13.86
CA LEU A 451 -22.43 4.78 -13.09
C LEU A 451 -21.43 5.55 -13.95
N GLY A 452 -21.95 6.40 -14.84
CA GLY A 452 -21.14 7.17 -15.79
C GLY A 452 -20.13 8.15 -15.15
N ASN A 453 -20.36 8.58 -13.91
CA ASN A 453 -19.47 9.49 -13.18
C ASN A 453 -18.41 8.76 -12.34
N LEU A 454 -18.45 7.43 -12.26
CA LEU A 454 -17.56 6.69 -11.37
C LEU A 454 -16.12 6.76 -11.87
N ILE A 455 -15.21 7.14 -10.98
CA ILE A 455 -13.77 7.31 -11.21
C ILE A 455 -13.01 6.12 -10.61
N HIS A 456 -13.34 5.74 -9.38
CA HIS A 456 -12.66 4.67 -8.65
C HIS A 456 -13.64 3.60 -8.18
N LEU A 457 -13.35 2.35 -8.55
CA LEU A 457 -14.07 1.17 -8.08
C LEU A 457 -13.09 0.17 -7.47
N LEU A 458 -13.01 0.15 -6.14
CA LEU A 458 -12.15 -0.75 -5.38
C LEU A 458 -12.98 -1.83 -4.69
N LEU A 459 -12.79 -3.08 -5.12
CA LEU A 459 -13.51 -4.28 -4.66
C LEU A 459 -12.55 -5.41 -4.26
N HIS A 460 -11.25 -5.13 -4.13
CA HIS A 460 -10.25 -6.16 -3.84
C HIS A 460 -10.44 -6.79 -2.45
N ASP A 461 -9.81 -7.93 -2.21
CA ASP A 461 -9.86 -8.62 -0.90
C ASP A 461 -11.30 -8.90 -0.45
N ASN A 462 -12.03 -9.62 -1.30
CA ASN A 462 -13.39 -10.08 -1.06
C ASN A 462 -13.54 -11.53 -1.58
N SER A 463 -14.77 -12.05 -1.60
CA SER A 463 -15.12 -13.37 -2.16
C SER A 463 -16.01 -13.27 -3.40
N LEU A 464 -15.92 -12.17 -4.16
CA LEU A 464 -16.69 -11.95 -5.39
C LEU A 464 -16.32 -12.99 -6.45
N SER A 465 -17.27 -13.33 -7.31
CA SER A 465 -17.20 -14.45 -8.25
C SER A 465 -17.94 -14.10 -9.56
N GLY A 466 -17.94 -15.03 -10.52
CA GLY A 466 -18.51 -14.78 -11.84
C GLY A 466 -17.62 -13.86 -12.68
N THR A 467 -18.18 -13.29 -13.75
CA THR A 467 -17.40 -12.57 -14.76
C THR A 467 -17.31 -11.07 -14.50
N ILE A 468 -16.28 -10.41 -15.04
CA ILE A 468 -16.26 -8.95 -15.19
C ILE A 468 -17.41 -8.55 -16.12
N PRO A 469 -18.40 -7.75 -15.68
CA PRO A 469 -19.52 -7.33 -16.53
C PRO A 469 -19.04 -6.56 -17.77
N THR A 470 -19.64 -6.83 -18.93
CA THR A 470 -19.23 -6.13 -20.17
C THR A 470 -19.61 -4.66 -20.16
N GLU A 471 -20.59 -4.30 -19.34
CA GLU A 471 -21.14 -2.98 -19.11
C GLU A 471 -20.11 -2.03 -18.47
N ILE A 472 -19.08 -2.56 -17.79
CA ILE A 472 -17.95 -1.74 -17.28
C ILE A 472 -17.27 -0.97 -18.41
N GLY A 473 -17.20 -1.56 -19.62
CA GLY A 473 -16.65 -0.88 -20.79
C GLY A 473 -17.48 0.31 -21.30
N MET A 474 -18.65 0.59 -20.71
CA MET A 474 -19.48 1.77 -21.00
C MET A 474 -19.23 2.93 -20.03
N MET A 475 -18.39 2.75 -19.01
CA MET A 475 -18.16 3.76 -17.98
C MET A 475 -17.10 4.76 -18.46
N GLU A 476 -17.55 5.94 -18.88
CA GLU A 476 -16.71 6.95 -19.56
C GLU A 476 -15.61 7.52 -18.66
N ASN A 477 -15.90 7.73 -17.37
CA ASN A 477 -14.98 8.37 -16.43
C ASN A 477 -14.16 7.38 -15.59
N LEU A 478 -14.36 6.07 -15.75
CA LEU A 478 -13.71 5.09 -14.87
C LEU A 478 -12.21 5.10 -15.11
N ASN A 479 -11.48 5.46 -14.05
CA ASN A 479 -10.04 5.57 -14.07
C ASN A 479 -9.38 4.32 -13.47
N THR A 480 -9.92 3.82 -12.36
CA THR A 480 -9.36 2.68 -11.61
C THR A 480 -10.40 1.60 -11.37
N LEU A 481 -10.08 0.39 -11.78
CA LEU A 481 -10.80 -0.83 -11.42
C LEU A 481 -9.84 -1.79 -10.72
N HIS A 482 -10.09 -2.03 -9.43
CA HIS A 482 -9.28 -2.91 -8.62
C HIS A 482 -10.14 -4.01 -8.01
N ILE A 483 -10.00 -5.24 -8.53
CA ILE A 483 -10.80 -6.39 -8.11
C ILE A 483 -9.92 -7.59 -7.71
N SER A 484 -8.65 -7.35 -7.38
CA SER A 484 -7.70 -8.41 -7.04
C SER A 484 -8.14 -9.21 -5.82
N ARG A 485 -7.60 -10.42 -5.65
CA ARG A 485 -7.89 -11.28 -4.48
C ARG A 485 -9.39 -11.52 -4.30
N ASN A 486 -10.01 -11.99 -5.37
CA ASN A 486 -11.38 -12.46 -5.40
C ASN A 486 -11.42 -13.83 -6.11
N SER A 487 -12.62 -14.34 -6.41
CA SER A 487 -12.88 -15.55 -7.21
C SER A 487 -13.47 -15.21 -8.60
N ILE A 488 -13.15 -14.03 -9.16
CA ILE A 488 -13.62 -13.59 -10.48
C ILE A 488 -13.09 -14.53 -11.55
N ASN A 489 -13.93 -14.91 -12.50
CA ASN A 489 -13.63 -15.88 -13.56
C ASN A 489 -14.09 -15.37 -14.94
N GLY A 490 -14.01 -16.24 -15.95
CA GLY A 490 -14.30 -15.88 -17.34
C GLY A 490 -13.24 -14.97 -17.94
N THR A 491 -13.58 -14.28 -19.01
CA THR A 491 -12.62 -13.54 -19.85
C THR A 491 -12.65 -12.03 -19.59
N ILE A 492 -11.56 -11.34 -19.94
CA ILE A 492 -11.53 -9.87 -19.99
C ILE A 492 -12.48 -9.40 -21.13
N PRO A 493 -13.48 -8.55 -20.86
CA PRO A 493 -14.42 -8.08 -21.88
C PRO A 493 -13.75 -7.16 -22.91
N THR A 494 -13.93 -7.39 -24.21
CA THR A 494 -13.31 -6.55 -25.26
C THR A 494 -13.74 -5.08 -25.23
N LYS A 495 -14.94 -4.79 -24.69
CA LYS A 495 -15.47 -3.43 -24.53
C LYS A 495 -14.60 -2.53 -23.63
N ILE A 496 -13.68 -3.07 -22.82
CA ILE A 496 -12.72 -2.25 -22.06
C ILE A 496 -11.88 -1.34 -22.97
N GLY A 497 -11.67 -1.73 -24.24
CA GLY A 497 -10.98 -0.88 -25.22
C GLY A 497 -11.69 0.43 -25.56
N MET A 498 -12.95 0.63 -25.13
CA MET A 498 -13.70 1.86 -25.32
C MET A 498 -13.45 2.91 -24.22
N MET A 499 -12.72 2.56 -23.16
CA MET A 499 -12.54 3.43 -22.00
C MET A 499 -11.38 4.41 -22.23
N GLU A 500 -11.67 5.71 -22.30
CA GLU A 500 -10.68 6.73 -22.65
C GLU A 500 -9.82 7.18 -21.47
N HIS A 501 -10.36 7.17 -20.25
CA HIS A 501 -9.71 7.68 -19.03
C HIS A 501 -9.14 6.59 -18.11
N PHE A 502 -9.14 5.33 -18.56
CA PHE A 502 -8.82 4.16 -17.73
C PHE A 502 -7.30 3.97 -17.53
N ALA A 503 -6.84 4.27 -16.32
CA ALA A 503 -5.42 4.28 -15.97
C ALA A 503 -4.95 3.03 -15.21
N ALA A 504 -5.82 2.38 -14.44
CA ALA A 504 -5.44 1.24 -13.61
C ALA A 504 -6.42 0.08 -13.73
N PHE A 505 -5.94 -1.03 -14.28
CA PHE A 505 -6.67 -2.28 -14.40
C PHE A 505 -5.99 -3.38 -13.58
N ILE A 506 -6.49 -3.59 -12.36
CA ILE A 506 -5.84 -4.44 -11.36
C ILE A 506 -6.72 -5.66 -11.08
N LEU A 507 -6.29 -6.81 -11.62
CA LEU A 507 -7.04 -8.07 -11.68
C LEU A 507 -6.33 -9.24 -10.97
N SER A 508 -5.18 -8.99 -10.34
CA SER A 508 -4.31 -10.03 -9.80
C SER A 508 -5.00 -10.99 -8.84
N ARG A 509 -4.53 -12.24 -8.76
CA ARG A 509 -5.03 -13.24 -7.80
C ARG A 509 -6.53 -13.47 -7.92
N ASN A 510 -6.97 -13.87 -9.11
CA ASN A 510 -8.35 -14.27 -9.42
C ASN A 510 -8.36 -15.60 -10.18
N SER A 511 -9.51 -15.97 -10.74
CA SER A 511 -9.68 -17.14 -11.62
C SER A 511 -9.97 -16.76 -13.09
N ILE A 512 -9.50 -15.59 -13.55
CA ILE A 512 -9.75 -15.08 -14.91
C ILE A 512 -9.03 -15.97 -15.92
N ASN A 513 -9.70 -16.32 -17.01
CA ASN A 513 -9.20 -17.20 -18.06
C ASN A 513 -9.37 -16.59 -19.46
N GLY A 514 -9.02 -17.37 -20.50
CA GLY A 514 -9.02 -16.88 -21.88
C GLY A 514 -7.78 -16.04 -22.17
N THR A 515 -7.86 -15.18 -23.18
CA THR A 515 -6.72 -14.41 -23.70
C THR A 515 -6.78 -12.95 -23.27
N ILE A 516 -5.63 -12.26 -23.31
CA ILE A 516 -5.59 -10.80 -23.26
C ILE A 516 -6.18 -10.28 -24.59
N PRO A 517 -7.28 -9.49 -24.59
CA PRO A 517 -7.90 -8.99 -25.81
C PRO A 517 -7.01 -7.95 -26.50
N THR A 518 -7.01 -7.92 -27.84
CA THR A 518 -6.19 -6.95 -28.61
C THR A 518 -6.69 -5.51 -28.39
N GLU A 519 -7.97 -5.34 -28.04
CA GLU A 519 -8.58 -4.07 -27.67
C GLU A 519 -7.90 -3.39 -26.47
N ILE A 520 -7.11 -4.11 -25.66
CA ILE A 520 -6.29 -3.48 -24.60
C ILE A 520 -5.39 -2.37 -25.15
N GLY A 521 -4.89 -2.54 -26.38
CA GLY A 521 -4.04 -1.55 -27.04
C GLY A 521 -4.78 -0.28 -27.45
N MET A 522 -6.11 -0.24 -27.35
CA MET A 522 -6.91 0.97 -27.57
C MET A 522 -6.90 1.90 -26.34
N ILE A 523 -6.60 1.37 -25.15
CA ILE A 523 -6.63 2.12 -23.88
C ILE A 523 -5.33 2.91 -23.71
N LYS A 524 -5.23 4.06 -24.37
CA LYS A 524 -4.00 4.88 -24.39
C LYS A 524 -3.65 5.52 -23.06
N SER A 525 -4.58 5.53 -22.10
CA SER A 525 -4.42 6.08 -20.75
C SER A 525 -3.88 5.07 -19.74
N LEU A 526 -3.81 3.76 -20.08
CA LEU A 526 -3.49 2.69 -19.14
C LEU A 526 -2.04 2.77 -18.64
N LYS A 527 -1.88 2.96 -17.34
CA LYS A 527 -0.59 3.04 -16.64
C LYS A 527 -0.25 1.75 -15.90
N PHE A 528 -1.25 1.10 -15.30
CA PHE A 528 -1.08 -0.10 -14.49
C PHE A 528 -1.93 -1.22 -15.06
N PHE A 529 -1.30 -2.30 -15.49
CA PHE A 529 -2.00 -3.51 -15.91
C PHE A 529 -1.48 -4.73 -15.16
N PHE A 530 -2.24 -5.13 -14.14
CA PHE A 530 -1.89 -6.26 -13.28
C PHE A 530 -2.88 -7.41 -13.51
N LEU A 531 -2.34 -8.51 -13.99
CA LEU A 531 -3.10 -9.71 -14.36
C LEU A 531 -2.45 -10.98 -13.76
N ASP A 532 -1.43 -10.81 -12.92
CA ASP A 532 -0.68 -11.91 -12.34
C ASP A 532 -1.54 -12.84 -11.46
N HIS A 533 -1.13 -14.10 -11.31
CA HIS A 533 -1.85 -15.12 -10.55
C HIS A 533 -3.31 -15.32 -11.04
N ASN A 534 -3.46 -15.66 -12.32
CA ASN A 534 -4.74 -15.98 -12.95
C ASN A 534 -4.61 -17.24 -13.84
N PHE A 535 -5.63 -17.55 -14.64
CA PHE A 535 -5.64 -18.64 -15.63
C PHE A 535 -5.56 -18.14 -17.08
N ILE A 536 -4.94 -16.98 -17.32
CA ILE A 536 -4.82 -16.39 -18.67
C ILE A 536 -3.93 -17.28 -19.54
N ASN A 537 -4.35 -17.49 -20.77
CA ASN A 537 -3.65 -18.30 -21.77
C ASN A 537 -3.54 -17.53 -23.10
N GLY A 538 -2.99 -18.19 -24.12
CA GLY A 538 -2.79 -17.58 -25.43
C GLY A 538 -1.60 -16.62 -25.42
N ILE A 539 -1.71 -15.57 -26.25
CA ILE A 539 -0.61 -14.66 -26.54
C ILE A 539 -0.65 -13.37 -25.75
N ILE A 540 0.52 -12.79 -25.51
CA ILE A 540 0.66 -11.36 -25.24
C ILE A 540 0.45 -10.65 -26.60
N PRO A 541 -0.64 -9.87 -26.78
CA PRO A 541 -0.93 -9.22 -28.06
C PRO A 541 0.10 -8.14 -28.38
N THR A 542 0.46 -7.98 -29.66
CA THR A 542 1.41 -6.96 -30.13
C THR A 542 0.91 -5.54 -29.86
N GLU A 543 -0.41 -5.38 -29.80
CA GLU A 543 -1.11 -4.13 -29.50
C GLU A 543 -0.77 -3.58 -28.11
N ILE A 544 -0.21 -4.39 -27.20
CA ILE A 544 0.30 -3.90 -25.91
C ILE A 544 1.33 -2.79 -26.10
N GLY A 545 2.18 -2.88 -27.13
CA GLY A 545 3.19 -1.86 -27.43
C GLY A 545 2.62 -0.54 -27.94
N LEU A 546 1.31 -0.46 -28.16
CA LEU A 546 0.65 0.80 -28.51
C LEU A 546 0.23 1.61 -27.27
N ILE A 547 0.44 1.10 -26.05
CA ILE A 547 0.09 1.73 -24.77
C ILE A 547 1.31 2.45 -24.21
N GLU A 548 1.72 3.55 -24.85
CA GLU A 548 2.94 4.30 -24.47
C GLU A 548 2.90 4.90 -23.05
N SER A 549 1.72 4.93 -22.41
CA SER A 549 1.51 5.38 -21.04
C SER A 549 1.78 4.29 -19.98
N LEU A 550 2.04 3.04 -20.38
CA LEU A 550 2.17 1.92 -19.45
C LEU A 550 3.43 2.03 -18.60
N HIS A 551 3.26 2.05 -17.28
CA HIS A 551 4.34 2.07 -16.29
C HIS A 551 4.59 0.68 -15.72
N PHE A 552 3.54 -0.11 -15.53
CA PHE A 552 3.68 -1.45 -14.98
C PHE A 552 2.83 -2.48 -15.71
N LEU A 553 3.49 -3.59 -16.06
CA LEU A 553 2.88 -4.73 -16.75
C LEU A 553 3.23 -6.03 -16.01
N PHE A 554 2.29 -6.55 -15.23
CA PHE A 554 2.47 -7.77 -14.45
C PHE A 554 1.55 -8.87 -14.96
N LEU A 555 2.14 -9.90 -15.55
CA LEU A 555 1.45 -11.03 -16.18
C LEU A 555 1.91 -12.39 -15.62
N SER A 556 2.73 -12.39 -14.56
CA SER A 556 3.33 -13.58 -13.96
C SER A 556 2.29 -14.58 -13.45
N ASP A 557 2.71 -15.83 -13.25
CA ASP A 557 1.85 -16.88 -12.67
C ASP A 557 0.53 -17.05 -13.45
N ASN A 558 0.65 -17.23 -14.77
CA ASN A 558 -0.44 -17.50 -15.71
C ASN A 558 -0.06 -18.68 -16.63
N PHE A 559 -0.87 -18.96 -17.64
CA PHE A 559 -0.66 -20.01 -18.65
C PHE A 559 -0.32 -19.43 -20.03
N LEU A 560 0.19 -18.19 -20.11
CA LEU A 560 0.55 -17.54 -21.37
C LEU A 560 1.53 -18.43 -22.15
N ASN A 561 1.18 -18.77 -23.38
CA ASN A 561 1.92 -19.70 -24.21
C ASN A 561 2.33 -19.02 -25.52
N SER A 562 3.18 -18.00 -25.40
CA SER A 562 3.63 -17.18 -26.51
C SER A 562 5.11 -16.84 -26.45
N THR A 563 5.60 -16.21 -27.50
CA THR A 563 6.84 -15.43 -27.43
C THR A 563 6.62 -14.11 -26.71
N ILE A 564 7.69 -13.47 -26.25
CA ILE A 564 7.65 -12.07 -25.83
C ILE A 564 7.60 -11.22 -27.12
N PRO A 565 6.57 -10.39 -27.35
CA PRO A 565 6.49 -9.56 -28.55
C PRO A 565 7.56 -8.45 -28.53
N THR A 566 8.14 -8.13 -29.69
CA THR A 566 9.18 -7.09 -29.82
C THR A 566 8.61 -5.70 -29.52
N GLU A 567 7.31 -5.52 -29.71
CA GLU A 567 6.55 -4.31 -29.42
C GLU A 567 6.58 -3.92 -27.93
N VAL A 568 6.89 -4.84 -27.01
CA VAL A 568 7.12 -4.49 -25.59
C VAL A 568 8.24 -3.45 -25.47
N GLY A 569 9.26 -3.49 -26.34
CA GLY A 569 10.33 -2.49 -26.34
C GLY A 569 9.91 -1.09 -26.83
N LEU A 570 8.64 -0.86 -27.19
CA LEU A 570 8.08 0.46 -27.45
C LEU A 570 7.56 1.15 -26.19
N LEU A 571 7.42 0.42 -25.08
CA LEU A 571 6.88 0.91 -23.81
C LEU A 571 7.93 1.70 -23.02
N SER A 572 8.29 2.88 -23.53
CA SER A 572 9.40 3.69 -23.00
C SER A 572 9.24 4.12 -21.54
N LYS A 573 8.01 4.19 -21.02
CA LYS A 573 7.69 4.55 -19.62
C LYS A 573 7.63 3.37 -18.66
N LEU A 574 7.90 2.15 -19.14
CA LEU A 574 7.73 0.94 -18.36
C LEU A 574 8.79 0.87 -17.24
N ASN A 575 8.34 1.00 -16.00
CA ASN A 575 9.14 0.95 -14.78
C ASN A 575 9.21 -0.47 -14.19
N GLY A 576 8.15 -1.28 -14.37
CA GLY A 576 8.16 -2.68 -13.95
C GLY A 576 7.52 -3.63 -14.96
N PHE A 577 8.20 -4.74 -15.21
CA PHE A 577 7.79 -5.77 -16.17
C PHE A 577 8.02 -7.17 -15.59
N GLN A 578 6.94 -7.89 -15.34
CA GLN A 578 6.99 -9.22 -14.73
C GLN A 578 6.15 -10.22 -15.53
N ILE A 579 6.78 -11.31 -16.01
CA ILE A 579 6.11 -12.35 -16.80
C ILE A 579 6.50 -13.78 -16.39
N PHE A 580 7.16 -13.95 -15.24
CA PHE A 580 7.70 -15.22 -14.78
C PHE A 580 6.60 -16.26 -14.51
N SER A 581 6.97 -17.55 -14.41
CA SER A 581 6.02 -18.65 -14.19
C SER A 581 4.87 -18.66 -15.20
N ASN A 582 5.22 -18.66 -16.48
CA ASN A 582 4.30 -18.81 -17.61
C ASN A 582 4.84 -19.88 -18.58
N ASN A 583 4.08 -20.18 -19.64
CA ASN A 583 4.53 -21.06 -20.73
C ASN A 583 5.22 -20.28 -21.87
N ILE A 584 5.91 -19.18 -21.55
CA ILE A 584 6.56 -18.32 -22.55
C ILE A 584 7.72 -19.07 -23.21
N TYR A 585 7.77 -19.08 -24.54
CA TYR A 585 8.81 -19.75 -25.34
C TYR A 585 9.48 -18.78 -26.32
N GLY A 586 10.42 -19.28 -27.12
CA GLY A 586 11.16 -18.45 -28.07
C GLY A 586 12.34 -17.74 -27.41
N THR A 587 12.82 -16.64 -27.99
CA THR A 587 14.01 -15.92 -27.51
C THR A 587 13.62 -14.66 -26.74
N ILE A 588 14.54 -14.17 -25.89
CA ILE A 588 14.42 -12.83 -25.29
C ILE A 588 14.64 -11.79 -26.41
N PRO A 589 13.67 -10.91 -26.73
CA PRO A 589 13.83 -9.90 -27.78
C PRO A 589 14.91 -8.87 -27.42
N THR A 590 15.69 -8.44 -28.42
CA THR A 590 16.71 -7.38 -28.27
C THR A 590 16.10 -6.04 -27.86
N GLU A 591 14.85 -5.80 -28.26
CA GLU A 591 14.09 -4.59 -28.02
C GLU A 591 13.82 -4.34 -26.54
N ILE A 592 13.90 -5.36 -25.67
CA ILE A 592 13.81 -5.18 -24.21
C ILE A 592 14.87 -4.21 -23.71
N GLY A 593 16.06 -4.15 -24.33
CA GLY A 593 17.10 -3.19 -23.97
C GLY A 593 16.73 -1.71 -24.17
N ARG A 594 15.60 -1.42 -24.84
CA ARG A 594 15.08 -0.05 -24.98
C ARG A 594 14.34 0.45 -23.73
N LEU A 595 13.99 -0.43 -22.79
CA LEU A 595 13.23 -0.13 -21.58
C LEU A 595 14.12 0.49 -20.48
N GLN A 596 14.75 1.63 -20.78
CA GLN A 596 15.78 2.21 -19.90
C GLN A 596 15.23 2.82 -18.60
N ASP A 597 13.92 3.01 -18.50
CA ASP A 597 13.22 3.43 -17.27
C ASP A 597 12.79 2.27 -16.37
N LEU A 598 13.10 1.03 -16.76
CA LEU A 598 12.83 -0.15 -15.94
C LEU A 598 13.70 -0.09 -14.68
N GLU A 599 13.07 0.09 -13.52
CA GLU A 599 13.74 0.19 -12.22
C GLU A 599 13.45 -1.02 -11.34
N GLN A 600 12.28 -1.65 -11.51
CA GLN A 600 11.96 -2.87 -10.79
C GLN A 600 12.68 -4.09 -11.38
N ALA A 601 12.68 -5.18 -10.60
CA ALA A 601 13.21 -6.47 -11.00
C ALA A 601 12.69 -6.93 -12.36
N LEU A 602 13.61 -7.30 -13.25
CA LEU A 602 13.27 -8.00 -14.49
C LEU A 602 13.29 -9.51 -14.22
N ASN A 603 12.10 -10.07 -14.03
CA ASN A 603 11.94 -11.49 -13.74
C ASN A 603 11.27 -12.22 -14.91
N LEU A 604 12.07 -12.99 -15.64
CA LEU A 604 11.68 -13.83 -16.77
C LEU A 604 11.80 -15.33 -16.43
N SER A 605 11.87 -15.68 -15.15
CA SER A 605 12.18 -17.04 -14.71
C SER A 605 11.01 -18.02 -14.89
N SER A 606 11.32 -19.31 -14.73
CA SER A 606 10.33 -20.40 -14.73
C SER A 606 9.44 -20.38 -15.98
N SER A 607 10.08 -20.27 -17.15
CA SER A 607 9.44 -20.29 -18.46
C SER A 607 10.15 -21.28 -19.40
N PHE A 608 9.84 -21.25 -20.70
CA PHE A 608 10.47 -22.07 -21.73
C PHE A 608 11.34 -21.23 -22.69
N LEU A 609 11.94 -20.13 -22.21
CA LEU A 609 12.79 -19.28 -23.04
C LEU A 609 14.02 -20.05 -23.55
N THR A 610 14.42 -19.78 -24.77
CA THR A 610 15.51 -20.44 -25.51
C THR A 610 16.43 -19.41 -26.16
N GLY A 611 17.50 -19.88 -26.78
CA GLY A 611 18.49 -19.01 -27.42
C GLY A 611 19.40 -18.33 -26.40
N THR A 612 20.00 -17.22 -26.81
CA THR A 612 21.00 -16.48 -26.03
C THR A 612 20.38 -15.30 -25.31
N VAL A 613 21.01 -14.85 -24.23
CA VAL A 613 20.68 -13.56 -23.61
C VAL A 613 21.20 -12.44 -24.53
N PRO A 614 20.35 -11.49 -24.98
CA PRO A 614 20.77 -10.43 -25.89
C PRO A 614 21.72 -9.43 -25.21
N THR A 615 22.67 -8.88 -25.96
CA THR A 615 23.64 -7.88 -25.45
C THR A 615 22.98 -6.58 -25.03
N GLU A 616 21.87 -6.23 -25.67
CA GLU A 616 21.04 -5.06 -25.41
C GLU A 616 20.45 -5.07 -24.00
N LEU A 617 20.35 -6.24 -23.36
CA LEU A 617 19.89 -6.33 -21.96
C LEU A 617 20.82 -5.57 -21.00
N GLY A 618 22.10 -5.44 -21.35
CA GLY A 618 23.07 -4.63 -20.63
C GLY A 618 22.77 -3.12 -20.61
N MET A 619 21.82 -2.65 -21.43
CA MET A 619 21.37 -1.25 -21.44
C MET A 619 20.41 -0.92 -20.29
N LEU A 620 19.91 -1.93 -19.57
CA LEU A 620 19.02 -1.77 -18.42
C LEU A 620 19.80 -1.40 -17.16
N THR A 621 20.27 -0.15 -17.11
CA THR A 621 21.21 0.32 -16.07
C THR A 621 20.58 0.51 -14.69
N LYS A 622 19.24 0.63 -14.61
CA LYS A 622 18.50 0.97 -13.39
C LYS A 622 18.02 -0.24 -12.58
N ILE A 623 17.86 -1.43 -13.19
CA ILE A 623 17.30 -2.59 -12.48
C ILE A 623 18.26 -3.17 -11.45
N ASP A 624 17.73 -3.48 -10.26
CA ASP A 624 18.49 -4.09 -9.15
C ASP A 624 18.55 -5.63 -9.22
N THR A 625 17.60 -6.24 -9.95
CA THR A 625 17.39 -7.67 -9.95
C THR A 625 17.13 -8.17 -11.37
N LEU A 626 17.92 -9.17 -11.79
CA LEU A 626 17.73 -9.91 -13.04
C LEU A 626 17.60 -11.41 -12.73
N ASP A 627 16.39 -11.96 -12.92
CA ASP A 627 16.13 -13.39 -12.77
C ASP A 627 15.71 -14.02 -14.10
N LEU A 628 16.61 -14.82 -14.67
CA LEU A 628 16.44 -15.59 -15.90
C LEU A 628 16.37 -17.10 -15.61
N SER A 629 16.26 -17.49 -14.34
CA SER A 629 16.41 -18.88 -13.92
C SER A 629 15.30 -19.80 -14.41
N SER A 630 15.59 -21.10 -14.44
CA SER A 630 14.62 -22.13 -14.85
C SER A 630 14.02 -21.87 -16.23
N ASN A 631 14.91 -21.78 -17.22
CA ASN A 631 14.58 -21.65 -18.64
C ASN A 631 15.42 -22.67 -19.45
N SER A 632 15.48 -22.51 -20.77
CA SER A 632 16.33 -23.28 -21.68
C SER A 632 17.32 -22.37 -22.43
N LEU A 633 17.79 -21.30 -21.78
CA LEU A 633 18.78 -20.37 -22.34
C LEU A 633 20.14 -21.05 -22.48
N THR A 634 20.86 -20.73 -23.56
CA THR A 634 22.11 -21.39 -23.95
C THR A 634 23.24 -20.39 -24.15
N SER A 635 24.42 -20.90 -24.55
CA SER A 635 25.60 -20.11 -24.94
C SER A 635 26.31 -19.44 -23.75
N VAL A 636 27.08 -18.40 -24.05
CA VAL A 636 27.82 -17.56 -23.10
C VAL A 636 26.92 -16.41 -22.63
N LEU A 637 26.98 -16.07 -21.34
CA LEU A 637 26.34 -14.85 -20.84
C LEU A 637 27.02 -13.61 -21.47
N PRO A 638 26.26 -12.61 -21.93
CA PRO A 638 26.83 -11.46 -22.62
C PRO A 638 27.67 -10.60 -21.68
N THR A 639 28.85 -10.17 -22.15
CA THR A 639 29.75 -9.27 -21.40
C THR A 639 29.07 -7.95 -21.01
N HIS A 640 28.09 -7.50 -21.78
CA HIS A 640 27.40 -6.23 -21.60
C HIS A 640 26.55 -6.16 -20.32
N LEU A 641 26.29 -7.29 -19.64
CA LEU A 641 25.64 -7.27 -18.32
C LEU A 641 26.44 -6.45 -17.29
N VAL A 642 27.76 -6.29 -17.51
CA VAL A 642 28.61 -5.40 -16.70
C VAL A 642 28.14 -3.95 -16.67
N ASN A 643 27.43 -3.50 -17.71
CA ASN A 643 26.92 -2.14 -17.81
C ASN A 643 25.71 -1.89 -16.91
N MET A 644 25.12 -2.92 -16.34
CA MET A 644 23.94 -2.82 -15.46
C MET A 644 24.36 -2.30 -14.07
N SER A 645 24.58 -0.99 -13.99
CA SER A 645 25.21 -0.32 -12.84
C SER A 645 24.45 -0.41 -11.51
N SER A 646 23.17 -0.80 -11.52
CA SER A 646 22.34 -0.99 -10.32
C SER A 646 22.13 -2.47 -9.94
N LEU A 647 22.68 -3.42 -10.70
CA LEU A 647 22.40 -4.85 -10.52
C LEU A 647 23.02 -5.43 -9.23
N GLU A 648 22.17 -5.71 -8.24
CA GLU A 648 22.52 -6.32 -6.95
C GLU A 648 22.28 -7.85 -6.93
N TYR A 649 21.32 -8.34 -7.70
CA TYR A 649 20.91 -9.74 -7.74
C TYR A 649 20.87 -10.30 -9.16
N LEU A 650 21.70 -11.31 -9.44
CA LEU A 650 21.70 -12.04 -10.71
C LEU A 650 21.41 -13.52 -10.48
N ASN A 651 20.33 -14.02 -11.09
CA ASN A 651 19.99 -15.44 -11.06
C ASN A 651 19.80 -15.98 -12.49
N VAL A 652 20.73 -16.83 -12.91
CA VAL A 652 20.74 -17.50 -14.22
C VAL A 652 20.70 -19.02 -14.07
N SER A 653 20.36 -19.50 -12.87
CA SER A 653 20.39 -20.92 -12.54
C SER A 653 19.39 -21.76 -13.35
N ASN A 654 19.62 -23.07 -13.41
CA ASN A 654 18.74 -24.02 -14.10
C ASN A 654 18.49 -23.62 -15.58
N ASN A 655 19.59 -23.52 -16.33
CA ASN A 655 19.63 -23.20 -17.76
C ASN A 655 20.64 -24.12 -18.46
N LYS A 656 21.11 -23.75 -19.65
CA LYS A 656 22.10 -24.49 -20.46
C LYS A 656 23.28 -23.58 -20.84
N PHE A 657 23.65 -22.63 -19.97
CA PHE A 657 24.82 -21.79 -20.20
C PHE A 657 26.09 -22.65 -20.16
N VAL A 658 27.03 -22.38 -21.07
CA VAL A 658 28.28 -23.15 -21.20
C VAL A 658 29.51 -22.40 -20.72
N SER A 659 29.40 -21.08 -20.54
CA SER A 659 30.49 -20.23 -20.07
C SER A 659 29.95 -18.92 -19.46
N PHE A 660 30.70 -18.38 -18.50
CA PHE A 660 30.55 -17.05 -17.93
C PHE A 660 31.56 -16.08 -18.58
N PRO A 661 31.18 -14.83 -18.91
CA PRO A 661 32.04 -13.87 -19.61
C PRO A 661 33.36 -13.62 -18.87
N LEU A 662 34.46 -13.60 -19.62
CA LEU A 662 35.84 -13.54 -19.11
C LEU A 662 36.51 -12.15 -19.25
N GLU A 663 35.77 -11.05 -19.44
CA GLU A 663 36.38 -9.73 -19.69
C GLU A 663 35.67 -8.55 -18.96
N GLU A 664 36.51 -7.57 -18.58
CA GLU A 664 36.31 -6.28 -17.88
C GLU A 664 35.66 -6.26 -16.47
N GLU A 665 36.15 -5.33 -15.64
CA GLU A 665 35.81 -5.20 -14.21
C GLU A 665 34.31 -4.97 -14.01
N TRP A 666 33.64 -5.89 -13.32
CA TRP A 666 32.24 -5.68 -12.94
C TRP A 666 32.11 -4.54 -11.94
N ASN A 667 31.16 -3.64 -12.20
CA ASN A 667 30.91 -2.53 -11.30
C ASN A 667 30.38 -3.05 -9.95
N ASN A 668 30.89 -2.45 -8.87
CA ASN A 668 31.24 -3.17 -7.64
C ASN A 668 30.08 -3.42 -6.64
N ILE A 669 28.86 -3.66 -7.10
CA ILE A 669 27.66 -3.72 -6.24
C ILE A 669 26.92 -5.06 -6.21
N LEU A 670 27.24 -6.02 -7.09
CA LEU A 670 26.56 -7.31 -7.12
C LEU A 670 26.71 -8.03 -5.77
N GLU A 671 25.58 -8.29 -5.11
CA GLU A 671 25.55 -8.93 -3.79
C GLU A 671 25.24 -10.43 -3.88
N THR A 672 24.40 -10.83 -4.84
CA THR A 672 24.00 -12.23 -5.03
C THR A 672 24.15 -12.65 -6.47
N CYS A 673 24.83 -13.78 -6.68
CA CYS A 673 24.96 -14.42 -7.97
C CYS A 673 24.70 -15.92 -7.87
N ASP A 674 23.64 -16.38 -8.55
CA ASP A 674 23.30 -17.80 -8.68
C ASP A 674 23.38 -18.24 -10.16
N MET A 675 24.37 -19.06 -10.45
CA MET A 675 24.61 -19.68 -11.76
C MET A 675 24.49 -21.21 -11.70
N SER A 676 23.88 -21.75 -10.65
CA SER A 676 23.80 -23.19 -10.44
C SER A 676 23.01 -23.93 -11.52
N HIS A 677 23.20 -25.24 -11.65
CA HIS A 677 22.46 -26.09 -12.59
C HIS A 677 22.57 -25.58 -14.04
N ASN A 678 23.80 -25.40 -14.51
CA ASN A 678 24.12 -25.05 -15.89
C ASN A 678 25.12 -26.07 -16.47
N GLN A 679 25.70 -25.77 -17.63
CA GLN A 679 26.70 -26.60 -18.32
C GLN A 679 28.04 -25.87 -18.39
N ILE A 680 28.33 -25.00 -17.41
CA ILE A 680 29.49 -24.11 -17.46
C ILE A 680 30.78 -24.92 -17.30
N GLU A 681 31.63 -24.91 -18.32
CA GLU A 681 32.91 -25.64 -18.37
C GLU A 681 34.07 -24.65 -18.51
N GLN A 682 34.54 -24.12 -17.39
CA GLN A 682 35.70 -23.22 -17.31
C GLN A 682 36.32 -23.24 -15.92
N GLU A 683 37.49 -22.64 -15.75
CA GLU A 683 38.01 -22.31 -14.42
C GLU A 683 37.16 -21.22 -13.77
N ILE A 684 37.12 -21.15 -12.43
CA ILE A 684 36.48 -20.04 -11.71
C ILE A 684 37.19 -18.73 -12.12
N PRO A 685 36.52 -17.81 -12.84
CA PRO A 685 37.18 -16.62 -13.38
C PRO A 685 37.76 -15.73 -12.29
N LYS A 686 38.95 -15.17 -12.56
CA LYS A 686 39.57 -14.15 -11.67
C LYS A 686 38.77 -12.85 -11.71
N GLU A 687 37.89 -12.69 -12.68
CA GLU A 687 37.00 -11.54 -12.81
C GLU A 687 35.89 -11.58 -11.74
N LEU A 688 35.55 -12.77 -11.20
CA LEU A 688 34.68 -12.89 -10.01
C LEU A 688 35.28 -12.20 -8.77
N LEU A 689 36.57 -11.85 -8.81
CA LEU A 689 37.28 -11.13 -7.76
C LEU A 689 36.98 -9.62 -7.78
N GLY A 690 36.43 -9.12 -8.89
CA GLY A 690 35.98 -7.74 -9.03
C GLY A 690 34.72 -7.42 -8.23
N PHE A 691 33.99 -8.42 -7.72
CA PHE A 691 32.74 -8.25 -6.97
C PHE A 691 32.97 -8.07 -5.46
N SER A 692 33.57 -6.96 -5.02
CA SER A 692 33.84 -6.74 -3.59
C SER A 692 32.58 -6.71 -2.70
N SER A 693 31.42 -6.48 -3.30
CA SER A 693 30.12 -6.50 -2.60
C SER A 693 29.48 -7.88 -2.46
N LEU A 694 30.05 -8.92 -3.07
CA LEU A 694 29.42 -10.24 -3.16
C LEU A 694 29.25 -10.89 -1.78
N LYS A 695 28.01 -11.25 -1.46
CA LYS A 695 27.60 -11.96 -0.25
C LYS A 695 27.25 -13.41 -0.55
N VAL A 696 26.66 -13.68 -1.72
CA VAL A 696 26.18 -15.00 -2.08
C VAL A 696 26.68 -15.37 -3.46
N LEU A 697 27.45 -16.45 -3.55
CA LEU A 697 27.88 -17.06 -4.80
C LEU A 697 27.48 -18.53 -4.81
N ILE A 698 26.63 -18.90 -5.78
CA ILE A 698 26.16 -20.27 -5.97
C ILE A 698 26.47 -20.67 -7.41
N ILE A 699 27.45 -21.56 -7.61
CA ILE A 699 27.81 -22.11 -8.93
C ILE A 699 27.63 -23.62 -8.98
N SER A 700 26.90 -24.18 -8.01
CA SER A 700 26.72 -25.61 -7.84
C SER A 700 26.14 -26.30 -9.08
N ASN A 701 26.43 -27.59 -9.27
CA ASN A 701 25.90 -28.38 -10.39
C ASN A 701 26.27 -27.78 -11.76
N ASN A 702 27.57 -27.69 -12.02
CA ASN A 702 28.17 -27.24 -13.27
C ASN A 702 29.37 -28.15 -13.63
N SER A 703 30.19 -27.73 -14.59
CA SER A 703 31.42 -28.42 -14.99
C SER A 703 32.68 -27.56 -14.71
N PHE A 704 32.67 -26.72 -13.67
CA PHE A 704 33.83 -25.86 -13.36
C PHE A 704 35.08 -26.71 -13.05
N ILE A 705 36.21 -26.37 -13.67
CA ILE A 705 37.51 -27.05 -13.55
C ILE A 705 38.55 -26.15 -12.85
N GLY A 706 39.80 -26.61 -12.74
CA GLY A 706 40.90 -25.84 -12.14
C GLY A 706 40.92 -25.90 -10.61
N THR A 707 41.61 -24.97 -9.96
CA THR A 707 41.71 -24.87 -8.49
C THR A 707 40.88 -23.71 -7.96
N LEU A 708 40.60 -23.71 -6.65
CA LEU A 708 40.05 -22.51 -6.00
C LEU A 708 41.13 -21.40 -5.99
N PRO A 709 40.85 -20.20 -6.51
CA PRO A 709 41.83 -19.12 -6.49
C PRO A 709 41.94 -18.48 -5.09
N ASP A 710 43.17 -18.22 -4.63
CA ASP A 710 43.47 -17.59 -3.32
C ASP A 710 42.72 -16.27 -3.13
N SER A 711 42.50 -15.55 -4.21
CA SER A 711 41.81 -14.28 -4.21
C SER A 711 40.32 -14.38 -3.87
N LEU A 712 39.67 -15.56 -3.87
CA LEU A 712 38.32 -15.70 -3.31
C LEU A 712 38.27 -15.23 -1.85
N GLY A 713 39.38 -15.38 -1.12
CA GLY A 713 39.51 -14.88 0.25
C GLY A 713 39.57 -13.37 0.39
N SER A 714 39.61 -12.58 -0.69
CA SER A 714 39.50 -11.12 -0.62
C SER A 714 38.05 -10.62 -0.58
N LEU A 715 37.06 -11.49 -0.78
CA LEU A 715 35.64 -11.14 -0.80
C LEU A 715 35.09 -11.00 0.64
N ALA A 716 35.49 -9.95 1.33
CA ALA A 716 35.26 -9.75 2.78
C ALA A 716 33.78 -9.71 3.23
N ARG A 717 32.83 -9.62 2.30
CA ARG A 717 31.38 -9.64 2.57
C ARG A 717 30.73 -11.00 2.30
N MET A 718 31.49 -12.00 1.84
CA MET A 718 30.99 -13.31 1.48
C MET A 718 30.33 -13.99 2.67
N GLN A 719 29.08 -14.40 2.51
CA GLN A 719 28.26 -15.10 3.50
C GLN A 719 27.99 -16.54 3.05
N ARG A 720 27.65 -16.75 1.78
CA ARG A 720 27.31 -18.06 1.23
C ARG A 720 28.12 -18.35 -0.03
N LEU A 721 28.88 -19.44 -0.01
CA LEU A 721 29.71 -19.92 -1.11
C LEU A 721 29.39 -21.38 -1.39
N HIS A 722 28.61 -21.66 -2.44
CA HIS A 722 28.24 -23.01 -2.85
C HIS A 722 28.90 -23.33 -4.20
N LEU A 723 29.88 -24.23 -4.19
CA LEU A 723 30.68 -24.67 -5.33
C LEU A 723 30.52 -26.17 -5.60
N ASP A 724 29.55 -26.82 -4.95
CA ASP A 724 29.38 -28.26 -4.97
C ASP A 724 28.96 -28.82 -6.33
N ASN A 725 29.18 -30.12 -6.57
CA ASN A 725 28.83 -30.79 -7.82
C ASN A 725 29.51 -30.12 -9.03
N ASN A 726 30.84 -30.04 -9.00
CA ASN A 726 31.70 -29.49 -10.05
C ASN A 726 32.93 -30.39 -10.29
N LEU A 727 33.88 -29.96 -11.11
CA LEU A 727 35.13 -30.68 -11.42
C LEU A 727 36.37 -30.01 -10.82
N LEU A 728 36.19 -29.18 -9.78
CA LEU A 728 37.27 -28.42 -9.14
C LEU A 728 38.28 -29.36 -8.48
N SER A 729 39.56 -29.03 -8.60
CA SER A 729 40.71 -29.81 -8.13
C SER A 729 41.62 -28.97 -7.21
N GLY A 730 42.74 -29.52 -6.74
CA GLY A 730 43.66 -28.81 -5.84
C GLY A 730 43.17 -28.70 -4.38
N THR A 731 43.82 -27.83 -3.60
CA THR A 731 43.55 -27.61 -2.17
C THR A 731 42.67 -26.38 -1.93
N ILE A 732 42.06 -26.28 -0.75
CA ILE A 732 41.32 -25.08 -0.31
C ILE A 732 42.34 -24.01 0.13
N PRO A 733 42.33 -22.79 -0.44
CA PRO A 733 43.20 -21.69 0.00
C PRO A 733 42.94 -21.25 1.44
N ASP A 734 44.01 -20.99 2.19
CA ASP A 734 43.94 -20.44 3.56
C ASP A 734 43.20 -19.10 3.61
N THR A 735 43.22 -18.35 2.53
CA THR A 735 42.54 -17.05 2.40
C THR A 735 41.02 -17.18 2.44
N ILE A 736 40.42 -18.27 1.93
CA ILE A 736 38.97 -18.53 2.03
C ILE A 736 38.58 -18.75 3.50
N LEU A 737 39.49 -19.37 4.27
CA LEU A 737 39.33 -19.62 5.70
C LEU A 737 39.50 -18.35 6.56
N ALA A 738 39.90 -17.23 5.96
CA ALA A 738 40.01 -15.92 6.61
C ALA A 738 38.80 -15.00 6.33
N LEU A 739 37.80 -15.46 5.57
CA LEU A 739 36.56 -14.71 5.30
C LEU A 739 35.68 -14.66 6.55
N ALA A 740 35.80 -13.62 7.37
CA ALA A 740 35.14 -13.51 8.68
C ALA A 740 33.60 -13.58 8.63
N THR A 741 32.97 -13.21 7.50
CA THR A 741 31.52 -13.18 7.33
C THR A 741 30.93 -14.48 6.78
N LEU A 742 31.77 -15.45 6.40
CA LEU A 742 31.34 -16.66 5.70
C LEU A 742 30.54 -17.56 6.64
N SER A 743 29.25 -17.67 6.36
CA SER A 743 28.31 -18.48 7.13
C SER A 743 27.92 -19.78 6.44
N GLU A 744 28.17 -19.94 5.15
CA GLU A 744 27.90 -21.19 4.45
C GLU A 744 28.96 -21.45 3.37
N LEU A 745 29.64 -22.58 3.45
CA LEU A 745 30.62 -23.06 2.47
C LEU A 745 30.24 -24.49 2.05
N ASN A 746 29.95 -24.71 0.78
CA ASN A 746 29.68 -26.04 0.25
C ASN A 746 30.64 -26.38 -0.91
N LEU A 747 31.57 -27.31 -0.69
CA LEU A 747 32.55 -27.77 -1.69
C LEU A 747 32.32 -29.22 -2.14
N SER A 748 31.24 -29.84 -1.66
CA SER A 748 30.98 -31.28 -1.84
C SER A 748 30.91 -31.70 -3.32
N ASN A 749 31.17 -32.96 -3.61
CA ASN A 749 31.17 -33.53 -4.96
C ASN A 749 32.05 -32.76 -5.98
N ASN A 750 33.34 -32.58 -5.64
CA ASN A 750 34.39 -32.03 -6.50
C ASN A 750 35.60 -33.00 -6.59
N ARG A 751 36.58 -32.72 -7.47
CA ARG A 751 37.83 -33.50 -7.66
C ARG A 751 39.03 -32.99 -6.83
N GLN A 752 38.78 -32.25 -5.74
CA GLN A 752 39.86 -31.66 -4.93
C GLN A 752 40.78 -32.73 -4.33
N GLU A 753 42.08 -32.56 -4.53
CA GLU A 753 43.10 -33.39 -3.90
C GLU A 753 43.24 -32.94 -2.45
N THR A 754 42.62 -33.66 -1.52
CA THR A 754 42.74 -33.35 -0.10
C THR A 754 44.10 -33.89 0.39
N ARG A 755 45.12 -33.03 0.39
CA ARG A 755 46.14 -33.15 1.44
C ARG A 755 45.52 -32.54 2.68
N CYS A 756 45.31 -33.33 3.73
CA CYS A 756 45.05 -32.79 5.05
C CYS A 756 46.05 -31.67 5.33
N PHE A 757 45.58 -30.53 5.84
CA PHE A 757 46.40 -29.43 6.34
C PHE A 757 47.45 -30.01 7.29
N HIS A 758 48.64 -30.33 6.80
CA HIS A 758 49.70 -30.88 7.65
C HIS A 758 50.60 -29.77 8.20
N ASP A 759 50.38 -28.51 7.81
CA ASP A 759 51.30 -27.42 8.17
C ASP A 759 50.69 -26.04 8.47
N ILE A 760 49.36 -25.83 8.44
CA ILE A 760 48.76 -24.54 8.87
C ILE A 760 47.49 -24.78 9.69
N GLU A 761 47.44 -24.13 10.84
CA GLU A 761 46.49 -24.23 11.96
C GLU A 761 44.99 -24.25 11.58
N CYS A 762 44.37 -25.44 11.48
CA CYS A 762 42.91 -25.60 11.63
C CYS A 762 42.39 -25.07 12.98
N THR A 763 43.26 -24.87 13.96
CA THR A 763 42.94 -24.25 15.25
C THR A 763 42.65 -22.75 15.17
N LYS A 764 43.11 -22.03 14.14
CA LYS A 764 42.73 -20.61 13.92
C LYS A 764 41.31 -20.45 13.38
N LEU A 765 40.85 -21.40 12.57
CA LEU A 765 39.49 -21.51 12.05
C LEU A 765 38.42 -21.61 13.15
N ALA A 766 38.75 -22.18 14.32
CA ALA A 766 37.84 -22.28 15.46
C ALA A 766 37.86 -21.04 16.38
N ALA A 767 38.99 -20.34 16.43
CA ALA A 767 39.24 -19.30 17.42
C ALA A 767 38.73 -17.91 16.97
N GLU A 768 38.59 -17.67 15.66
CA GLU A 768 38.13 -16.38 15.11
C GLU A 768 36.65 -16.38 14.66
N TYR A 769 35.99 -17.55 14.62
CA TYR A 769 34.64 -17.71 14.06
C TYR A 769 33.60 -18.04 15.12
N GLN A 770 32.77 -17.07 15.51
CA GLN A 770 31.67 -17.26 16.47
C GLN A 770 30.34 -17.58 15.76
N GLN A 771 29.77 -18.75 16.10
CA GLN A 771 28.37 -19.20 15.98
C GLN A 771 27.67 -19.11 14.61
N GLY A 772 27.27 -20.27 14.08
CA GLY A 772 26.11 -20.37 13.18
C GLY A 772 26.40 -20.80 11.73
N HIS A 773 27.56 -21.39 11.42
CA HIS A 773 28.01 -21.54 10.03
C HIS A 773 27.94 -22.96 9.45
N THR A 774 27.74 -23.09 8.13
CA THR A 774 27.69 -24.34 7.36
C THR A 774 29.03 -24.62 6.67
N VAL A 775 29.66 -25.79 6.84
CA VAL A 775 30.88 -26.16 6.09
C VAL A 775 30.75 -27.56 5.50
N CYS A 776 30.95 -27.70 4.19
CA CYS A 776 30.94 -28.99 3.50
C CYS A 776 32.24 -29.26 2.74
N CYS A 777 32.95 -30.34 3.07
CA CYS A 777 34.29 -30.66 2.56
C CYS A 777 34.41 -32.08 1.96
N ASN A 778 35.58 -32.39 1.41
CA ASN A 778 35.85 -33.63 0.68
C ASN A 778 36.63 -34.69 1.49
N ASP A 779 37.08 -34.39 2.71
CA ASP A 779 37.72 -35.33 3.67
C ASP A 779 37.58 -34.85 5.12
N ILE A 780 37.73 -35.75 6.09
CA ILE A 780 37.75 -35.42 7.52
C ILE A 780 39.19 -35.20 7.98
N CYS A 781 39.57 -33.95 8.22
CA CYS A 781 40.77 -33.65 9.00
C CYS A 781 40.51 -33.91 10.49
N SER A 782 41.47 -34.50 11.22
CA SER A 782 41.37 -34.72 12.67
C SER A 782 41.11 -33.45 13.47
N ASP A 783 41.47 -32.29 12.90
CA ASP A 783 41.46 -31.01 13.59
C ASP A 783 40.14 -30.24 13.39
N ILE A 784 39.32 -30.57 12.38
CA ILE A 784 38.03 -29.91 12.11
C ILE A 784 36.91 -30.41 13.03
N VAL A 785 37.08 -31.64 13.53
CA VAL A 785 36.11 -32.26 14.43
C VAL A 785 36.24 -31.73 15.87
N ASP A 786 37.27 -30.93 16.18
CA ASP A 786 37.47 -30.30 17.48
C ASP A 786 37.11 -28.79 17.49
N THR A 787 36.53 -28.26 16.41
CA THR A 787 36.17 -26.84 16.28
C THR A 787 34.69 -26.60 16.59
N ASP A 788 34.38 -25.97 17.73
CA ASP A 788 33.01 -25.57 18.12
C ASP A 788 32.66 -24.18 17.53
N GLY A 789 31.49 -24.01 16.89
CA GLY A 789 31.10 -22.77 16.18
C GLY A 789 30.31 -22.97 14.88
N ILE A 790 30.38 -24.16 14.28
CA ILE A 790 29.70 -24.56 13.04
C ILE A 790 28.27 -25.07 13.35
N SER A 791 27.23 -24.53 12.70
CA SER A 791 25.83 -24.97 12.83
C SER A 791 25.45 -26.04 11.82
N THR A 792 26.09 -26.12 10.66
CA THR A 792 25.80 -27.17 9.68
C THR A 792 27.08 -27.75 9.10
N PHE A 793 27.14 -29.04 8.90
CA PHE A 793 28.33 -29.69 8.37
C PHE A 793 27.95 -30.84 7.46
N CYS A 794 28.44 -30.84 6.21
CA CYS A 794 28.13 -31.91 5.27
C CYS A 794 29.38 -32.51 4.60
N LEU A 795 29.48 -33.83 4.49
CA LEU A 795 30.52 -34.51 3.72
C LEU A 795 29.83 -35.51 2.80
N LEU A 796 30.01 -35.43 1.49
CA LEU A 796 29.29 -36.27 0.53
C LEU A 796 30.21 -36.75 -0.60
N LEU A 797 31.20 -37.61 -0.32
CA LEU A 797 32.24 -37.93 -1.33
C LEU A 797 32.96 -39.27 -1.17
N GLY A 798 32.24 -40.37 -0.88
CA GLY A 798 32.88 -41.69 -0.88
C GLY A 798 34.01 -41.82 0.15
N LEU A 799 33.88 -41.12 1.27
CA LEU A 799 34.83 -41.20 2.37
C LEU A 799 34.81 -42.58 3.00
N ARG A 800 35.99 -43.13 3.32
CA ARG A 800 36.17 -44.47 3.89
C ARG A 800 36.76 -44.35 5.29
N GLY A 801 36.53 -45.37 6.11
CA GLY A 801 37.00 -45.39 7.51
C GLY A 801 35.84 -45.21 8.48
N ALA A 802 36.15 -45.03 9.77
CA ALA A 802 35.14 -44.81 10.80
C ALA A 802 34.73 -43.34 10.86
N ILE A 803 33.48 -43.09 11.24
CA ILE A 803 33.06 -41.74 11.63
C ILE A 803 33.91 -41.34 12.87
N PRO A 804 34.62 -40.21 12.85
CA PRO A 804 35.42 -39.75 13.98
C PRO A 804 34.54 -39.42 15.19
N ALA A 805 34.98 -39.82 16.37
CA ALA A 805 34.35 -39.45 17.63
C ALA A 805 34.40 -37.94 17.92
N GLY A 806 35.37 -37.23 17.32
CA GLY A 806 35.53 -35.78 17.48
C GLY A 806 34.27 -34.99 17.12
N PHE A 807 33.42 -35.46 16.19
CA PHE A 807 32.15 -34.77 15.86
C PHE A 807 31.30 -34.45 17.09
N GLY A 808 31.42 -35.22 18.17
CA GLY A 808 30.78 -34.94 19.46
C GLY A 808 31.26 -33.68 20.20
N ASN A 809 32.33 -33.04 19.74
CA ASN A 809 32.89 -31.82 20.31
C ASN A 809 32.34 -30.54 19.63
N MET A 810 31.57 -30.67 18.55
CA MET A 810 30.99 -29.54 17.79
C MET A 810 29.60 -29.15 18.34
N LEU A 811 29.54 -28.63 19.56
CA LEU A 811 28.29 -28.44 20.32
C LEU A 811 27.28 -27.46 19.68
N THR A 812 27.72 -26.57 18.78
CA THR A 812 26.85 -25.65 18.03
C THR A 812 26.09 -26.28 16.86
N LEU A 813 26.36 -27.55 16.53
CA LEU A 813 25.94 -28.16 15.28
C LEU A 813 24.44 -28.55 15.30
N GLU A 814 23.69 -28.01 14.34
CA GLU A 814 22.26 -28.20 14.11
C GLU A 814 22.00 -29.22 12.98
N LEU A 815 22.87 -29.31 11.97
CA LEU A 815 22.76 -30.31 10.89
C LEU A 815 24.10 -30.98 10.59
N LEU A 816 24.16 -32.31 10.70
CA LEU A 816 25.30 -33.15 10.29
C LEU A 816 24.88 -34.07 9.13
N ASP A 817 25.36 -33.85 7.91
CA ASP A 817 25.10 -34.73 6.77
C ASP A 817 26.35 -35.45 6.30
N LEU A 818 26.49 -36.73 6.66
CA LEU A 818 27.55 -37.62 6.19
C LEU A 818 27.02 -38.64 5.17
N SER A 819 25.90 -38.35 4.50
CA SER A 819 25.26 -39.33 3.63
C SER A 819 26.07 -39.67 2.36
N SER A 820 25.77 -40.79 1.72
CA SER A 820 26.38 -41.20 0.44
C SER A 820 27.92 -41.26 0.47
N ASN A 821 28.48 -41.76 1.59
CA ASN A 821 29.90 -42.08 1.73
C ASN A 821 30.13 -43.59 1.86
N TYR A 822 31.36 -44.02 2.15
CA TYR A 822 31.73 -45.40 2.46
C TYR A 822 32.18 -45.55 3.93
N PHE A 823 31.64 -44.74 4.85
CA PHE A 823 31.97 -44.87 6.28
C PHE A 823 31.57 -46.26 6.77
N ALA A 824 32.47 -46.90 7.51
CA ALA A 824 32.34 -48.26 8.02
C ALA A 824 32.65 -48.28 9.52
N GLY A 825 32.19 -49.30 10.24
CA GLY A 825 32.27 -49.34 11.70
C GLY A 825 31.03 -48.76 12.38
N ASN A 826 31.11 -48.54 13.68
CA ASN A 826 29.96 -48.12 14.49
C ASN A 826 29.77 -46.60 14.44
N ILE A 827 28.53 -46.14 14.66
CA ILE A 827 28.24 -44.73 14.92
C ILE A 827 28.87 -44.36 16.28
N PRO A 828 29.70 -43.32 16.38
CA PRO A 828 30.33 -42.91 17.63
C PRO A 828 29.28 -42.51 18.66
N PRO A 829 29.39 -43.00 19.91
CA PRO A 829 28.48 -42.59 20.97
C PRO A 829 28.57 -41.10 21.30
N GLU A 830 29.73 -40.46 21.09
CA GLU A 830 30.00 -39.05 21.39
C GLU A 830 29.11 -38.06 20.62
N ILE A 831 28.45 -38.50 19.54
CA ILE A 831 27.44 -37.70 18.81
C ILE A 831 26.26 -37.30 19.72
N ASP A 832 26.03 -38.03 20.82
CA ASP A 832 25.02 -37.69 21.83
C ASP A 832 25.23 -36.34 22.52
N ARG A 833 26.44 -35.80 22.49
CA ARG A 833 26.81 -34.49 23.07
C ARG A 833 26.24 -33.32 22.28
N LEU A 834 25.83 -33.55 21.02
CA LEU A 834 25.34 -32.51 20.11
C LEU A 834 23.89 -32.13 20.42
N SER A 835 23.68 -31.48 21.57
CA SER A 835 22.35 -31.15 22.09
C SER A 835 21.53 -30.19 21.20
N ARG A 836 22.17 -29.49 20.25
CA ARG A 836 21.52 -28.63 19.25
C ARG A 836 21.20 -29.32 17.93
N LEU A 837 21.61 -30.58 17.76
CA LEU A 837 21.45 -31.29 16.50
C LEU A 837 19.98 -31.51 16.19
N GLU A 838 19.51 -30.97 15.07
CA GLU A 838 18.17 -31.15 14.53
C GLU A 838 18.12 -32.22 13.44
N VAL A 839 19.23 -32.41 12.71
CA VAL A 839 19.30 -33.37 11.61
C VAL A 839 20.64 -34.10 11.64
N LEU A 840 20.59 -35.43 11.66
CA LEU A 840 21.75 -36.30 11.47
C LEU A 840 21.48 -37.20 10.25
N ASN A 841 22.06 -36.87 9.10
CA ASN A 841 21.91 -37.66 7.90
C ASN A 841 23.13 -38.57 7.68
N LEU A 842 22.95 -39.87 7.90
CA LEU A 842 23.97 -40.91 7.71
C LEU A 842 23.57 -41.89 6.60
N THR A 843 22.61 -41.52 5.74
CA THR A 843 22.06 -42.42 4.72
C THR A 843 23.12 -42.89 3.72
N ASN A 844 22.94 -44.07 3.13
CA ASN A 844 23.83 -44.64 2.11
C ASN A 844 25.32 -44.68 2.52
N ASN A 845 25.63 -45.40 3.59
CA ASN A 845 27.00 -45.70 4.04
C ASN A 845 27.18 -47.21 4.25
N VAL A 846 28.34 -47.66 4.77
CA VAL A 846 28.64 -49.07 5.08
C VAL A 846 28.75 -49.27 6.60
N LEU A 847 27.97 -48.52 7.38
CA LEU A 847 28.02 -48.55 8.83
C LEU A 847 27.52 -49.89 9.38
N THR A 848 28.12 -50.32 10.48
CA THR A 848 27.87 -51.60 11.16
C THR A 848 27.52 -51.38 12.63
N GLY A 849 27.16 -52.45 13.35
CA GLY A 849 26.93 -52.38 14.79
C GLY A 849 25.50 -51.94 15.17
N SER A 850 25.29 -51.57 16.43
CA SER A 850 23.98 -51.11 16.91
C SER A 850 23.89 -49.59 16.91
N ILE A 851 22.70 -49.05 16.66
CA ILE A 851 22.41 -47.63 16.90
C ILE A 851 22.71 -47.33 18.37
N PRO A 852 23.65 -46.43 18.70
CA PRO A 852 23.96 -46.09 20.08
C PRO A 852 22.69 -45.70 20.84
N PRO A 853 22.41 -46.29 22.02
CA PRO A 853 21.26 -45.89 22.86
C PRO A 853 21.26 -44.38 23.16
N ALA A 854 22.46 -43.80 23.18
CA ALA A 854 22.72 -42.38 23.38
C ALA A 854 22.13 -41.47 22.28
N LEU A 855 21.91 -41.97 21.05
CA LEU A 855 21.17 -41.21 20.03
C LEU A 855 19.69 -41.02 20.40
N GLY A 856 19.14 -41.84 21.30
CA GLY A 856 17.82 -41.62 21.89
C GLY A 856 17.75 -40.37 22.78
N ALA A 857 18.90 -39.83 23.23
CA ALA A 857 18.96 -38.56 23.95
C ALA A 857 18.79 -37.34 23.02
N LEU A 858 19.01 -37.52 21.71
CA LEU A 858 18.73 -36.52 20.66
C LEU A 858 17.28 -36.65 20.16
N ALA A 859 16.30 -36.85 21.06
CA ALA A 859 14.93 -37.23 20.71
C ALA A 859 14.19 -36.24 19.78
N SER A 860 14.69 -35.01 19.64
CA SER A 860 14.20 -33.98 18.71
C SER A 860 14.87 -34.00 17.33
N ALA A 861 15.99 -34.70 17.17
CA ALA A 861 16.77 -34.75 15.93
C ALA A 861 16.22 -35.78 14.93
N SER A 862 16.11 -35.39 13.66
CA SER A 862 15.81 -36.29 12.55
C SER A 862 17.07 -37.08 12.16
N VAL A 863 17.17 -38.32 12.65
CA VAL A 863 18.26 -39.26 12.33
C VAL A 863 17.90 -40.11 11.11
N LEU A 864 18.62 -39.93 10.00
CA LEU A 864 18.38 -40.64 8.74
C LEU A 864 19.47 -41.70 8.53
N LEU A 865 19.12 -42.99 8.56
CA LEU A 865 20.05 -44.13 8.48
C LEU A 865 19.82 -45.07 7.29
N LYS A 866 18.83 -44.79 6.45
CA LYS A 866 18.46 -45.62 5.29
C LYS A 866 19.66 -45.87 4.38
N GLY A 867 19.83 -47.12 3.91
CA GLY A 867 20.95 -47.50 3.04
C GLY A 867 22.21 -48.00 3.76
N ASN A 868 22.16 -48.22 5.08
CA ASN A 868 23.21 -48.91 5.85
C ASN A 868 22.76 -50.35 6.17
N ASP A 869 23.17 -51.33 5.38
CA ASP A 869 22.63 -52.70 5.43
C ASP A 869 23.09 -53.54 6.63
N GLN A 870 24.11 -53.08 7.36
CA GLN A 870 24.77 -53.85 8.43
C GLN A 870 24.52 -53.29 9.85
N ILE A 871 23.67 -52.28 10.01
CA ILE A 871 23.25 -51.76 11.32
C ILE A 871 22.14 -52.64 11.91
N ARG A 872 22.35 -53.12 13.14
CA ARG A 872 21.37 -53.88 13.94
C ARG A 872 20.59 -52.92 14.85
N GLY A 873 19.27 -53.02 14.86
CA GLY A 873 18.39 -52.10 15.61
C GLY A 873 17.18 -51.60 14.82
N LYS A 874 16.98 -52.05 13.57
CA LYS A 874 15.73 -51.85 12.83
C LYS A 874 14.56 -52.50 13.56
N HIS A 875 13.75 -51.69 14.24
CA HIS A 875 12.30 -51.81 14.20
C HIS A 875 11.70 -50.40 14.32
N GLY A 876 11.11 -49.93 13.22
CA GLY A 876 10.49 -48.61 13.06
C GLY A 876 10.77 -48.08 11.67
#